data_AF-L9U777-F1
#
_entry.id   AF-L9U777-F1
#
_cell.length_a   1.000
_cell.length_b   1.000
_cell.length_c   1.000
_cell.angle_alpha   90.00
_cell.angle_beta   90.00
_cell.angle_gamma   90.00
#
_symmetry.space_group_name_H-M   'P 1'
#
loop_
_entity.id
_entity.type
_entity.pdbx_description
1 polymer ?
#
loop_
_entity_poly.entity_id
_entity_poly.type
_entity_poly.pdbx_seq_one_letter_code
_entity_poly.pdbx_strand_id
1 'polypeptide(L)'
;MKKYRFVIHVGYPKAASTSLQDALLDSSVLLEQNGFLYPSSLISKGSSKHEEIFRLVRLNKVDKALALLKIELDSAKDVHTVFLSTESIVNQLYNIDSSLWVRLFDGIKRFGSLEIVVIHREINGFLTSYYKQAVVNQPSSLVEFYGTSLTQADFSKLAVVRKLTNLDGVIETLKYVSNAPVKVFDYQQSVVNDVISWLTNGHFSVDTPKLSNVSLQPEEVELIRQINAATPSVSERNTWLHVLSHCCPLGSRTALTLADRANEADLQQLDAGWLLTVLPAQNPELGVNNNKLLSLSKKAYEWLSQYQRDCRLNQSLQYEDSSLMPLKTMDSVELERCVVKKIEQVVTASSNVSLGEKLFTAKKIELAPFAPVSFTGWGSWEQDPLNNRSWQWRLNWLSFLSYLLAYHQQSNNDEILTFGKEAITSWLSTYLETDTEYPFEFIWHDHATALRAEQLVLFSYYCRDNAPEWTTQNAAFLTYLEQALVVHAEWLAKDSFYSEHTNHGLEQARVLLLLGTVFEGKQAEEWQQIAIQRISCELQFAFTNEGVHVENSPAYHIFVFKVFLGIIKDYSNDVLGDLASQFSQFSAKALNFITHILRPDGLLPPIGDTEQLPTSDAYKEMFGSTNEYQHFLYALSQGKQGIKPKQLNVVYPKSGYAVFRDCWPERDQYKQAFHAIAKVGCSSRYHHQQDEGHVSVYAGGEDWLIDSGLYNYINKDPIRKYMRGRQGHNVPLISNASYGKDFEHRLAAWKVADYSEREVLPHIAMQLEVLQPVVQNRHVCFSSVDKVLVIEDLFVSEDNQPRNFTLQWHIPKNKTVTVNGNQVTVTSTSGQEMIIDVDGPEPNNISVAKGVKEDKVFSCISYKANHYEPSQVIKVTYEDYAELAVKTRFSFEHVLPSFGLDGKDNSVASSAQGLTSNNIINYLYDQLRREKPLVVVTCGAEDATIGIAKALRENGIGCLVILENSEERAENVKKSLKENYLQSWVEWRTGDLTPWEGDNVIASPPQQNTCWFPVELLEDLEAVDFVWIASSFEKGSDLSCYLALPALLERLSTQAQLWVNGMSAPTEEEFCKQWASRHGFEFEYVSRKNGLGVLSRS
;
A
#
# COMPACT_ATOMS: atom_id res chain seq x y z
N MET A 1 -46.53 -38.47 -59.25
CA MET A 1 -45.45 -37.63 -58.67
C MET A 1 -44.32 -38.55 -58.25
N LYS A 2 -43.05 -38.16 -58.41
CA LYS A 2 -41.94 -38.81 -57.70
C LYS A 2 -42.24 -38.71 -56.20
N LYS A 3 -41.99 -39.78 -55.43
CA LYS A 3 -42.03 -39.77 -53.96
C LYS A 3 -40.59 -39.71 -53.48
N TYR A 4 -40.23 -38.66 -52.76
CA TYR A 4 -38.89 -38.49 -52.20
C TYR A 4 -38.79 -39.04 -50.77
N ARG A 5 -37.57 -39.36 -50.32
CA ARG A 5 -37.25 -39.57 -48.90
C ARG A 5 -36.64 -38.27 -48.35
N PHE A 6 -37.39 -37.50 -47.57
CA PHE A 6 -36.84 -36.33 -46.89
C PHE A 6 -36.17 -36.71 -45.59
N VAL A 7 -34.96 -36.21 -45.38
CA VAL A 7 -34.24 -36.28 -44.13
C VAL A 7 -33.91 -34.85 -43.71
N ILE A 8 -34.41 -34.41 -42.56
CA ILE A 8 -34.18 -33.05 -42.06
C ILE A 8 -33.31 -33.13 -40.82
N HIS A 9 -32.04 -32.74 -40.95
CA HIS A 9 -31.16 -32.52 -39.82
C HIS A 9 -31.52 -31.22 -39.11
N VAL A 10 -32.04 -31.40 -37.90
CA VAL A 10 -32.42 -30.38 -36.95
C VAL A 10 -31.17 -30.07 -36.12
N GLY A 11 -30.40 -29.11 -36.63
CA GLY A 11 -29.06 -28.76 -36.18
C GLY A 11 -29.05 -28.31 -34.74
N TYR A 12 -28.58 -29.19 -33.87
CA TYR A 12 -28.43 -28.89 -32.46
C TYR A 12 -27.17 -28.00 -32.26
N PRO A 13 -27.23 -26.93 -31.44
CA PRO A 13 -26.08 -26.04 -31.26
C PRO A 13 -24.88 -26.83 -30.72
N LYS A 14 -23.68 -26.54 -31.28
CA LYS A 14 -22.41 -27.16 -30.85
C LYS A 14 -22.36 -28.70 -30.90
N ALA A 15 -23.17 -29.33 -31.77
CA ALA A 15 -23.21 -30.77 -32.01
C ALA A 15 -22.82 -31.15 -33.45
N ALA A 16 -21.62 -30.71 -33.91
CA ALA A 16 -21.09 -30.91 -35.27
C ALA A 16 -21.93 -30.38 -36.45
N SER A 17 -23.04 -29.67 -36.19
CA SER A 17 -23.98 -29.17 -37.22
C SER A 17 -23.32 -28.50 -38.43
N THR A 18 -22.41 -27.55 -38.22
CA THR A 18 -21.68 -26.88 -39.31
C THR A 18 -20.81 -27.84 -40.10
N SER A 19 -20.04 -28.73 -39.45
CA SER A 19 -19.15 -29.68 -40.13
C SER A 19 -19.93 -30.68 -40.99
N LEU A 20 -21.13 -31.08 -40.57
CA LEU A 20 -22.04 -31.89 -41.39
C LEU A 20 -22.60 -31.09 -42.57
N GLN A 21 -22.95 -29.81 -42.36
CA GLN A 21 -23.46 -28.94 -43.42
C GLN A 21 -22.41 -28.65 -44.50
N ASP A 22 -21.17 -28.38 -44.09
CA ASP A 22 -20.04 -28.12 -44.98
C ASP A 22 -19.71 -29.39 -45.78
N ALA A 23 -19.55 -30.56 -45.14
CA ALA A 23 -19.25 -31.82 -45.82
C ALA A 23 -20.31 -32.21 -46.87
N LEU A 24 -21.60 -31.95 -46.58
CA LEU A 24 -22.70 -32.21 -47.52
C LEU A 24 -22.76 -31.18 -48.67
N LEU A 25 -22.41 -29.92 -48.43
CA LEU A 25 -22.35 -28.89 -49.47
C LEU A 25 -21.16 -29.11 -50.41
N ASP A 26 -19.96 -29.33 -49.86
CA ASP A 26 -18.73 -29.59 -50.60
C ASP A 26 -18.86 -30.86 -51.46
N SER A 27 -19.65 -31.83 -51.00
CA SER A 27 -19.92 -33.09 -51.70
C SER A 27 -21.22 -33.10 -52.51
N SER A 28 -21.89 -31.96 -52.70
CA SER A 28 -23.21 -31.85 -53.34
C SER A 28 -23.29 -32.51 -54.72
N VAL A 29 -22.25 -32.37 -55.56
CA VAL A 29 -22.17 -33.00 -56.88
C VAL A 29 -22.08 -34.53 -56.80
N LEU A 30 -21.31 -35.06 -55.84
CA LEU A 30 -21.18 -36.50 -55.60
C LEU A 30 -22.48 -37.09 -55.04
N LEU A 31 -23.16 -36.36 -54.17
CA LEU A 31 -24.47 -36.72 -53.65
C LEU A 31 -25.51 -36.83 -54.78
N GLU A 32 -25.57 -35.84 -55.67
CA GLU A 32 -26.55 -35.82 -56.77
C GLU A 32 -26.34 -36.99 -57.75
N GLN A 33 -25.09 -37.30 -58.09
CA GLN A 33 -24.72 -38.48 -58.91
C GLN A 33 -25.17 -39.82 -58.31
N ASN A 34 -25.37 -39.88 -56.98
CA ASN A 34 -25.81 -41.06 -56.26
C ASN A 34 -27.28 -40.97 -55.79
N GLY A 35 -28.08 -40.04 -56.32
CA GLY A 35 -29.51 -39.93 -56.04
C GLY A 35 -29.89 -39.14 -54.77
N PHE A 36 -28.96 -38.40 -54.19
CA PHE A 36 -29.15 -37.56 -53.00
C PHE A 36 -29.07 -36.06 -53.34
N LEU A 37 -29.99 -35.25 -52.82
CA LEU A 37 -29.99 -33.79 -53.05
C LEU A 37 -29.75 -33.01 -51.76
N TYR A 38 -28.79 -32.09 -51.78
CA TYR A 38 -28.56 -31.05 -50.76
C TYR A 38 -28.75 -29.68 -51.45
N PRO A 39 -29.98 -29.10 -51.46
CA PRO A 39 -30.32 -27.97 -52.35
C PRO A 39 -29.53 -26.68 -52.10
N SER A 40 -28.58 -26.37 -52.98
CA SER A 40 -27.67 -25.22 -52.83
C SER A 40 -28.33 -23.84 -52.97
N SER A 41 -29.43 -23.72 -53.73
CA SER A 41 -30.15 -22.44 -53.90
C SER A 41 -30.88 -21.96 -52.63
N LEU A 42 -31.16 -22.88 -51.71
CA LEU A 42 -31.85 -22.62 -50.43
C LEU A 42 -30.86 -22.15 -49.34
N ILE A 43 -29.58 -22.10 -49.67
CA ILE A 43 -28.48 -21.75 -48.76
C ILE A 43 -28.20 -20.25 -48.88
N SER A 44 -28.05 -19.57 -47.73
CA SER A 44 -27.70 -18.15 -47.71
C SER A 44 -26.23 -17.94 -48.13
N LYS A 45 -25.96 -16.86 -48.88
CA LYS A 45 -24.62 -16.51 -49.36
C LYS A 45 -23.59 -16.51 -48.22
N GLY A 46 -22.55 -17.34 -48.33
CA GLY A 46 -21.51 -17.49 -47.31
C GLY A 46 -21.85 -18.45 -46.15
N SER A 47 -22.88 -19.28 -46.30
CA SER A 47 -23.25 -20.34 -45.36
C SER A 47 -23.31 -21.70 -46.07
N SER A 48 -23.50 -22.76 -45.28
CA SER A 48 -23.87 -24.12 -45.70
C SER A 48 -25.26 -24.54 -45.18
N LYS A 49 -25.98 -23.62 -44.52
CA LYS A 49 -27.28 -23.82 -43.86
C LYS A 49 -28.45 -23.45 -44.78
N HIS A 50 -29.50 -24.27 -44.77
CA HIS A 50 -30.72 -24.10 -45.57
C HIS A 50 -31.68 -23.00 -45.05
N GLU A 51 -31.14 -21.86 -44.59
CA GLU A 51 -31.88 -20.87 -43.81
C GLU A 51 -33.06 -20.21 -44.53
N GLU A 52 -33.12 -20.18 -45.87
CA GLU A 52 -34.14 -19.40 -46.58
C GLU A 52 -35.56 -19.96 -46.40
N ILE A 53 -35.73 -21.30 -46.39
CA ILE A 53 -37.00 -21.95 -46.05
C ILE A 53 -37.45 -21.54 -44.64
N PHE A 54 -36.54 -21.61 -43.66
CA PHE A 54 -36.87 -21.38 -42.26
C PHE A 54 -37.07 -19.89 -41.94
N ARG A 55 -36.40 -19.00 -42.68
CA ARG A 55 -36.69 -17.56 -42.68
C ARG A 55 -38.10 -17.26 -43.16
N LEU A 56 -38.58 -17.93 -44.22
CA LEU A 56 -39.95 -17.80 -44.70
C LEU A 56 -40.97 -18.35 -43.69
N VAL A 57 -40.65 -19.44 -42.99
CA VAL A 57 -41.49 -20.00 -41.90
C VAL A 57 -41.62 -19.01 -40.74
N ARG A 58 -40.50 -18.42 -40.26
CA ARG A 58 -40.50 -17.34 -39.25
C ARG A 58 -41.38 -16.14 -39.65
N LEU A 59 -41.45 -15.83 -40.94
CA LEU A 59 -42.28 -14.74 -41.49
C LEU A 59 -43.73 -15.16 -41.80
N ASN A 60 -44.21 -16.31 -41.30
CA ASN A 60 -45.53 -16.90 -41.59
C ASN A 60 -45.82 -17.03 -43.10
N LYS A 61 -44.81 -17.38 -43.89
CA LYS A 61 -44.87 -17.55 -45.36
C LYS A 61 -44.59 -19.00 -45.76
N VAL A 62 -45.14 -19.95 -44.99
CA VAL A 62 -44.94 -21.40 -45.18
C VAL A 62 -45.22 -21.85 -46.61
N ASP A 63 -46.30 -21.35 -47.24
CA ASP A 63 -46.67 -21.74 -48.60
C ASP A 63 -45.63 -21.28 -49.65
N LYS A 64 -44.95 -20.15 -49.40
CA LYS A 64 -43.81 -19.71 -50.24
C LYS A 64 -42.58 -20.57 -50.02
N ALA A 65 -42.33 -21.00 -48.78
CA ALA A 65 -41.22 -21.91 -48.46
C ALA A 65 -41.39 -23.27 -49.17
N LEU A 66 -42.61 -23.81 -49.17
CA LEU A 66 -42.97 -25.04 -49.88
C LEU A 66 -42.92 -24.87 -51.41
N ALA A 67 -43.31 -23.71 -51.95
CA ALA A 67 -43.18 -23.42 -53.37
C ALA A 67 -41.71 -23.33 -53.81
N LEU A 68 -40.85 -22.71 -53.01
CA LEU A 68 -39.41 -22.62 -53.25
C LEU A 68 -38.75 -24.01 -53.21
N LEU A 69 -39.07 -24.82 -52.20
CA LEU A 69 -38.61 -26.22 -52.14
C LEU A 69 -39.06 -27.01 -53.38
N LYS A 70 -40.30 -26.82 -53.84
CA LYS A 70 -40.83 -27.51 -55.02
C LYS A 70 -40.04 -27.18 -56.29
N ILE A 71 -39.61 -25.94 -56.48
CA ILE A 71 -38.80 -25.53 -57.65
C ILE A 71 -37.50 -26.35 -57.72
N GLU A 72 -36.84 -26.61 -56.58
CA GLU A 72 -35.65 -27.46 -56.50
C GLU A 72 -35.94 -28.95 -56.73
N LEU A 73 -37.10 -29.44 -56.30
CA LEU A 73 -37.52 -30.82 -56.56
C LEU A 73 -37.89 -31.08 -58.02
N ASP A 74 -38.36 -30.04 -58.72
CA ASP A 74 -38.73 -30.08 -60.14
C ASP A 74 -37.50 -29.87 -61.05
N SER A 75 -36.41 -29.25 -60.57
CA SER A 75 -35.15 -29.09 -61.31
C SER A 75 -34.23 -30.34 -61.23
N ALA A 76 -34.27 -31.07 -60.12
CA ALA A 76 -33.40 -32.22 -59.86
C ALA A 76 -33.73 -33.46 -60.72
N LYS A 77 -32.70 -34.05 -61.35
CA LYS A 77 -32.81 -35.30 -62.12
C LYS A 77 -32.34 -36.48 -61.28
N ASP A 78 -33.03 -37.62 -61.42
CA ASP A 78 -32.68 -38.93 -60.84
C ASP A 78 -32.44 -39.02 -59.32
N VAL A 79 -32.76 -37.96 -58.57
CA VAL A 79 -32.80 -37.92 -57.10
C VAL A 79 -33.97 -38.73 -56.51
N HIS A 80 -33.70 -39.46 -55.44
CA HIS A 80 -34.69 -40.14 -54.58
C HIS A 80 -34.68 -39.66 -53.11
N THR A 81 -33.55 -39.17 -52.59
CA THR A 81 -33.42 -38.69 -51.19
C THR A 81 -33.09 -37.20 -51.18
N VAL A 82 -33.72 -36.42 -50.29
CA VAL A 82 -33.48 -34.98 -50.15
C VAL A 82 -33.09 -34.69 -48.71
N PHE A 83 -31.93 -34.08 -48.50
CA PHE A 83 -31.41 -33.75 -47.17
C PHE A 83 -31.42 -32.25 -46.95
N LEU A 84 -32.11 -31.81 -45.89
CA LEU A 84 -32.12 -30.42 -45.44
C LEU A 84 -31.44 -30.31 -44.07
N SER A 85 -30.75 -29.20 -43.82
CA SER A 85 -29.98 -29.00 -42.59
C SER A 85 -29.97 -27.53 -42.17
N THR A 86 -30.35 -27.26 -40.92
CA THR A 86 -30.43 -25.91 -40.33
C THR A 86 -30.40 -26.00 -38.81
N GLU A 87 -29.81 -25.01 -38.15
CA GLU A 87 -29.90 -24.87 -36.68
C GLU A 87 -31.15 -24.09 -36.23
N SER A 88 -31.81 -23.39 -37.16
CA SER A 88 -32.97 -22.55 -36.86
C SER A 88 -34.19 -23.32 -36.40
N ILE A 89 -34.32 -24.62 -36.73
CA ILE A 89 -35.43 -25.43 -36.22
C ILE A 89 -35.31 -25.55 -34.69
N VAL A 90 -34.15 -25.93 -34.16
CA VAL A 90 -33.92 -26.03 -32.70
C VAL A 90 -34.06 -24.66 -32.03
N ASN A 91 -33.35 -23.65 -32.57
CA ASN A 91 -33.30 -22.31 -31.98
C ASN A 91 -34.65 -21.58 -31.95
N GLN A 92 -35.64 -22.02 -32.74
CA GLN A 92 -36.96 -21.39 -32.84
C GLN A 92 -38.12 -22.35 -32.56
N LEU A 93 -37.84 -23.60 -32.17
CA LEU A 93 -38.84 -24.64 -31.92
C LEU A 93 -39.92 -24.20 -30.93
N TYR A 94 -39.52 -23.38 -29.96
CA TYR A 94 -40.35 -22.87 -28.86
C TYR A 94 -40.69 -21.36 -28.97
N ASN A 95 -40.16 -20.66 -29.99
CA ASN A 95 -40.24 -19.20 -30.11
C ASN A 95 -41.22 -18.73 -31.20
N ILE A 96 -41.68 -19.63 -32.08
CA ILE A 96 -42.74 -19.36 -33.05
C ILE A 96 -43.88 -20.38 -32.89
N ASP A 97 -45.07 -20.04 -33.37
CA ASP A 97 -46.25 -20.91 -33.26
C ASP A 97 -45.99 -22.30 -33.90
N SER A 98 -46.18 -23.34 -33.07
CA SER A 98 -46.16 -24.75 -33.47
C SER A 98 -46.98 -25.08 -34.71
N SER A 99 -48.08 -24.35 -34.97
CA SER A 99 -48.90 -24.54 -36.17
C SER A 99 -48.12 -24.29 -37.47
N LEU A 100 -47.10 -23.42 -37.46
CA LEU A 100 -46.25 -23.12 -38.61
C LEU A 100 -45.29 -24.28 -38.91
N TRP A 101 -44.75 -24.91 -37.86
CA TRP A 101 -43.95 -26.13 -37.98
C TRP A 101 -44.78 -27.29 -38.53
N VAL A 102 -45.97 -27.53 -37.98
CA VAL A 102 -46.92 -28.54 -38.47
C VAL A 102 -47.25 -28.31 -39.95
N ARG A 103 -47.62 -27.08 -40.34
CA ARG A 103 -47.90 -26.73 -41.75
C ARG A 103 -46.71 -26.98 -42.67
N LEU A 104 -45.48 -26.70 -42.23
CA LEU A 104 -44.28 -26.95 -43.02
C LEU A 104 -44.05 -28.46 -43.21
N PHE A 105 -44.02 -29.23 -42.13
CA PHE A 105 -43.72 -30.66 -42.20
C PHE A 105 -44.84 -31.46 -42.89
N ASP A 106 -46.11 -31.11 -42.68
CA ASP A 106 -47.24 -31.67 -43.46
C ASP A 106 -47.17 -31.28 -44.93
N GLY A 107 -46.70 -30.08 -45.26
CA GLY A 107 -46.42 -29.66 -46.62
C GLY A 107 -45.33 -30.51 -47.28
N ILE A 108 -44.21 -30.75 -46.57
CA ILE A 108 -43.10 -31.58 -47.05
C ILE A 108 -43.55 -33.04 -47.26
N LYS A 109 -44.35 -33.61 -46.35
CA LYS A 109 -44.90 -34.97 -46.47
C LYS A 109 -45.84 -35.17 -47.67
N ARG A 110 -46.32 -34.11 -48.33
CA ARG A 110 -47.05 -34.23 -49.61
C ARG A 110 -46.14 -34.62 -50.77
N PHE A 111 -44.83 -34.37 -50.67
CA PHE A 111 -43.84 -34.74 -51.67
C PHE A 111 -43.18 -36.11 -51.40
N GLY A 112 -43.31 -36.69 -50.20
CA GLY A 112 -42.51 -37.85 -49.82
C GLY A 112 -42.68 -38.33 -48.37
N SER A 113 -41.86 -39.31 -47.96
CA SER A 113 -41.69 -39.63 -46.54
C SER A 113 -40.77 -38.60 -45.87
N LEU A 114 -40.87 -38.47 -44.55
CA LEU A 114 -40.07 -37.55 -43.75
C LEU A 114 -39.44 -38.30 -42.57
N GLU A 115 -38.15 -38.07 -42.35
CA GLU A 115 -37.37 -38.46 -41.18
C GLU A 115 -36.66 -37.22 -40.61
N ILE A 116 -36.61 -37.10 -39.29
CA ILE A 116 -35.89 -36.03 -38.59
C ILE A 116 -34.60 -36.61 -37.99
N VAL A 117 -33.49 -35.87 -38.09
CA VAL A 117 -32.20 -36.25 -37.51
C VAL A 117 -31.76 -35.20 -36.52
N VAL A 118 -31.33 -35.62 -35.33
CA VAL A 118 -30.74 -34.75 -34.30
C VAL A 118 -29.39 -35.34 -33.89
N ILE A 119 -28.37 -34.49 -33.76
CA ILE A 119 -27.12 -34.88 -33.10
C ILE A 119 -27.20 -34.43 -31.65
N HIS A 120 -27.22 -35.39 -30.73
CA HIS A 120 -27.20 -35.17 -29.29
C HIS A 120 -25.76 -35.00 -28.80
N ARG A 121 -25.55 -34.15 -27.79
CA ARG A 121 -24.28 -34.03 -27.09
C ARG A 121 -24.53 -34.01 -25.59
N GLU A 122 -23.67 -34.70 -24.84
CA GLU A 122 -23.69 -34.77 -23.38
C GLU A 122 -23.90 -33.38 -22.75
N ILE A 123 -24.76 -33.32 -21.73
CA ILE A 123 -25.41 -32.10 -21.26
C ILE A 123 -24.44 -31.03 -20.77
N ASN A 124 -23.37 -31.41 -20.07
CA ASN A 124 -22.36 -30.48 -19.56
C ASN A 124 -21.46 -29.98 -20.69
N GLY A 125 -20.97 -30.88 -21.55
CA GLY A 125 -20.19 -30.54 -22.73
C GLY A 125 -20.95 -29.66 -23.73
N PHE A 126 -22.25 -29.86 -23.87
CA PHE A 126 -23.16 -28.98 -24.60
C PHE A 126 -23.29 -27.62 -23.91
N LEU A 127 -23.70 -27.59 -22.63
CA LEU A 127 -23.96 -26.36 -21.88
C LEU A 127 -22.75 -25.42 -21.89
N THR A 128 -21.56 -25.92 -21.54
CA THR A 128 -20.32 -25.13 -21.57
C THR A 128 -20.01 -24.60 -22.98
N SER A 129 -20.19 -25.42 -24.02
CA SER A 129 -19.92 -25.00 -25.41
C SER A 129 -20.92 -23.95 -25.91
N TYR A 130 -22.18 -24.05 -25.49
CA TYR A 130 -23.26 -23.15 -25.87
C TYR A 130 -23.19 -21.83 -25.09
N TYR A 131 -22.87 -21.89 -23.80
CA TYR A 131 -22.57 -20.74 -22.96
C TYR A 131 -21.42 -19.89 -23.54
N LYS A 132 -20.28 -20.53 -23.88
CA LYS A 132 -19.16 -19.85 -24.55
C LYS A 132 -19.57 -19.16 -25.87
N GLN A 133 -20.52 -19.73 -26.60
CA GLN A 133 -21.08 -19.10 -27.81
C GLN A 133 -21.99 -17.93 -27.48
N ALA A 134 -22.84 -18.03 -26.46
CA ALA A 134 -23.75 -16.97 -26.04
C ALA A 134 -22.99 -15.72 -25.56
N VAL A 135 -21.88 -15.88 -24.85
CA VAL A 135 -21.02 -14.78 -24.38
C VAL A 135 -20.33 -14.06 -25.55
N VAL A 136 -19.82 -14.81 -26.54
CA VAL A 136 -19.03 -14.26 -27.67
C VAL A 136 -19.88 -13.70 -28.80
N ASN A 137 -21.04 -14.30 -29.09
CA ASN A 137 -21.92 -13.81 -30.15
C ASN A 137 -22.41 -12.39 -29.84
N GLN A 138 -22.58 -11.58 -30.88
CA GLN A 138 -23.16 -10.25 -30.77
C GLN A 138 -24.67 -10.34 -30.45
N PRO A 139 -25.24 -9.45 -29.60
CA PRO A 139 -26.67 -9.39 -29.33
C PRO A 139 -27.54 -9.37 -30.60
N SER A 140 -28.65 -10.09 -30.57
CA SER A 140 -29.55 -10.24 -31.73
C SER A 140 -31.01 -10.30 -31.30
N SER A 141 -31.88 -9.63 -32.06
CA SER A 141 -33.35 -9.71 -31.88
C SER A 141 -33.94 -11.10 -32.14
N LEU A 142 -33.15 -12.05 -32.65
CA LEU A 142 -33.56 -13.45 -32.84
C LEU A 142 -33.15 -14.36 -31.67
N VAL A 143 -32.18 -13.92 -30.85
CA VAL A 143 -31.61 -14.66 -29.72
C VAL A 143 -31.18 -13.68 -28.63
N GLU A 144 -32.11 -13.38 -27.72
CA GLU A 144 -32.00 -12.29 -26.73
C GLU A 144 -30.83 -12.46 -25.73
N PHE A 145 -30.29 -13.66 -25.59
CA PHE A 145 -29.19 -14.00 -24.68
C PHE A 145 -27.81 -14.07 -25.36
N TYR A 146 -27.66 -13.60 -26.60
CA TYR A 146 -26.33 -13.37 -27.18
C TYR A 146 -25.74 -12.05 -26.66
N GLY A 147 -24.43 -12.05 -26.40
CA GLY A 147 -23.76 -10.99 -25.64
C GLY A 147 -24.10 -11.04 -24.16
N THR A 148 -24.44 -12.21 -23.61
CA THR A 148 -24.87 -12.31 -22.20
C THR A 148 -23.75 -11.98 -21.22
N SER A 149 -24.10 -11.27 -20.15
CA SER A 149 -23.30 -11.01 -18.96
C SER A 149 -23.54 -12.02 -17.83
N LEU A 150 -24.49 -12.96 -17.98
CA LEU A 150 -24.82 -13.97 -16.98
C LEU A 150 -23.67 -14.96 -16.78
N THR A 151 -23.54 -15.51 -15.57
CA THR A 151 -22.66 -16.65 -15.27
C THR A 151 -23.14 -17.90 -16.00
N GLN A 152 -22.31 -18.95 -16.10
CA GLN A 152 -22.77 -20.23 -16.66
C GLN A 152 -23.93 -20.83 -15.83
N ALA A 153 -23.87 -20.67 -14.51
CA ALA A 153 -24.90 -21.11 -13.58
C ALA A 153 -26.24 -20.44 -13.87
N ASP A 154 -26.27 -19.12 -14.07
CA ASP A 154 -27.50 -18.37 -14.32
C ASP A 154 -28.00 -18.53 -15.76
N PHE A 155 -27.08 -18.64 -16.72
CA PHE A 155 -27.40 -18.99 -18.10
C PHE A 155 -28.13 -20.34 -18.18
N SER A 156 -27.71 -21.34 -17.40
CA SER A 156 -28.38 -22.65 -17.32
C SER A 156 -29.84 -22.57 -16.86
N LYS A 157 -30.20 -21.54 -16.08
CA LYS A 157 -31.55 -21.33 -15.52
C LYS A 157 -32.51 -20.68 -16.52
N LEU A 158 -32.03 -20.12 -17.63
CA LEU A 158 -32.89 -19.52 -18.65
C LEU A 158 -33.89 -20.55 -19.18
N ALA A 159 -35.17 -20.16 -19.34
CA ALA A 159 -36.23 -21.09 -19.71
C ALA A 159 -36.00 -21.76 -21.07
N VAL A 160 -35.41 -21.05 -22.02
CA VAL A 160 -35.00 -21.58 -23.33
C VAL A 160 -33.82 -22.56 -23.20
N VAL A 161 -32.83 -22.26 -22.37
CA VAL A 161 -31.67 -23.16 -22.15
C VAL A 161 -32.12 -24.45 -21.47
N ARG A 162 -32.98 -24.39 -20.44
CA ARG A 162 -33.59 -25.57 -19.79
C ARG A 162 -34.43 -26.45 -20.74
N LYS A 163 -35.10 -25.84 -21.73
CA LYS A 163 -35.82 -26.59 -22.76
C LYS A 163 -34.87 -27.30 -23.72
N LEU A 164 -33.75 -26.68 -24.07
CA LEU A 164 -32.73 -27.29 -24.92
C LEU A 164 -32.04 -28.45 -24.18
N THR A 165 -31.54 -28.22 -22.96
CA THR A 165 -30.84 -29.26 -22.18
C THR A 165 -31.70 -30.48 -21.84
N ASN A 166 -33.03 -30.40 -21.95
CA ASN A 166 -33.93 -31.55 -21.95
C ASN A 166 -34.09 -32.16 -23.36
N LEU A 167 -33.16 -33.04 -23.74
CA LEU A 167 -33.19 -33.72 -25.04
C LEU A 167 -34.52 -34.44 -25.32
N ASP A 168 -35.06 -35.17 -24.33
CA ASP A 168 -36.29 -35.93 -24.51
C ASP A 168 -37.47 -35.00 -24.83
N GLY A 169 -37.58 -33.86 -24.14
CA GLY A 169 -38.57 -32.82 -24.44
C GLY A 169 -38.41 -32.21 -25.84
N VAL A 170 -37.17 -32.04 -26.33
CA VAL A 170 -36.90 -31.61 -27.72
C VAL A 170 -37.35 -32.68 -28.71
N ILE A 171 -37.03 -33.95 -28.47
CA ILE A 171 -37.42 -35.09 -29.31
C ILE A 171 -38.95 -35.24 -29.35
N GLU A 172 -39.63 -35.16 -28.21
CA GLU A 172 -41.09 -35.21 -28.11
C GLU A 172 -41.75 -34.06 -28.87
N THR A 173 -41.23 -32.83 -28.70
CA THR A 173 -41.72 -31.66 -29.44
C THR A 173 -41.52 -31.82 -30.94
N LEU A 174 -40.37 -32.32 -31.39
CA LEU A 174 -40.09 -32.59 -32.80
C LEU A 174 -40.99 -33.69 -33.37
N LYS A 175 -41.22 -34.80 -32.63
CA LYS A 175 -42.19 -35.84 -33.00
C LYS A 175 -43.60 -35.25 -33.15
N TYR A 176 -44.02 -34.40 -32.21
CA TYR A 176 -45.33 -33.75 -32.23
C TYR A 176 -45.50 -32.83 -33.46
N VAL A 177 -44.58 -31.87 -33.68
CA VAL A 177 -44.75 -30.90 -34.79
C VAL A 177 -44.50 -31.49 -36.17
N SER A 178 -43.66 -32.53 -36.29
CA SER A 178 -43.37 -33.15 -37.59
C SER A 178 -44.29 -34.32 -37.93
N ASN A 179 -44.84 -35.02 -36.91
CA ASN A 179 -45.47 -36.33 -37.03
C ASN A 179 -44.66 -37.27 -37.95
N ALA A 180 -43.38 -37.42 -37.59
CA ALA A 180 -42.36 -38.18 -38.29
C ALA A 180 -41.39 -38.86 -37.29
N PRO A 181 -40.72 -39.96 -37.66
CA PRO A 181 -39.67 -40.55 -36.83
C PRO A 181 -38.49 -39.58 -36.64
N VAL A 182 -38.01 -39.49 -35.40
CA VAL A 182 -36.80 -38.74 -35.03
C VAL A 182 -35.70 -39.75 -34.73
N LYS A 183 -34.58 -39.67 -35.44
CA LYS A 183 -33.36 -40.44 -35.18
C LYS A 183 -32.31 -39.56 -34.49
N VAL A 184 -31.68 -40.10 -33.46
CA VAL A 184 -30.65 -39.43 -32.67
C VAL A 184 -29.30 -40.09 -32.94
N PHE A 185 -28.25 -39.28 -33.05
CA PHE A 185 -26.85 -39.70 -33.09
C PHE A 185 -26.11 -39.03 -31.94
N ASP A 186 -25.25 -39.76 -31.23
CA ASP A 186 -24.41 -39.17 -30.17
C ASP A 186 -23.17 -38.49 -30.75
N TYR A 187 -22.86 -37.30 -30.21
CA TYR A 187 -21.71 -36.50 -30.61
C TYR A 187 -20.40 -37.18 -30.20
N GLN A 188 -19.72 -37.76 -31.18
CA GLN A 188 -18.38 -38.32 -31.10
C GLN A 188 -17.53 -37.76 -32.24
N GLN A 189 -16.21 -38.02 -32.24
CA GLN A 189 -15.31 -37.49 -33.28
C GLN A 189 -15.71 -37.92 -34.71
N SER A 190 -16.34 -39.09 -34.85
CA SER A 190 -16.82 -39.66 -36.11
C SER A 190 -18.23 -39.24 -36.53
N VAL A 191 -18.99 -38.47 -35.71
CA VAL A 191 -20.46 -38.37 -35.85
C VAL A 191 -20.94 -37.89 -37.24
N VAL A 192 -20.14 -37.07 -37.92
CA VAL A 192 -20.42 -36.63 -39.30
C VAL A 192 -20.36 -37.82 -40.28
N ASN A 193 -19.35 -38.69 -40.16
CA ASN A 193 -19.23 -39.93 -40.92
C ASN A 193 -20.34 -40.92 -40.55
N ASP A 194 -20.74 -41.00 -39.27
CA ASP A 194 -21.77 -41.92 -38.81
C ASP A 194 -23.16 -41.54 -39.38
N VAL A 195 -23.48 -40.24 -39.40
CA VAL A 195 -24.70 -39.71 -40.03
C VAL A 195 -24.70 -39.94 -41.54
N ILE A 196 -23.58 -39.69 -42.21
CA ILE A 196 -23.49 -39.83 -43.67
C ILE A 196 -23.51 -41.31 -44.09
N SER A 197 -22.78 -42.18 -43.39
CA SER A 197 -22.81 -43.63 -43.60
C SER A 197 -24.22 -44.20 -43.42
N TRP A 198 -24.97 -43.74 -42.41
CA TRP A 198 -26.38 -44.10 -42.28
C TRP A 198 -27.27 -43.53 -43.40
N LEU A 199 -27.02 -42.29 -43.85
CA LEU A 199 -27.79 -41.67 -44.93
C LEU A 199 -27.60 -42.42 -46.26
N THR A 200 -26.37 -42.82 -46.57
CA THR A 200 -25.97 -43.52 -47.81
C THR A 200 -26.01 -45.05 -47.71
N ASN A 201 -26.42 -45.63 -46.58
CA ASN A 201 -26.28 -47.05 -46.25
C ASN A 201 -24.83 -47.59 -46.45
N GLY A 202 -23.82 -46.73 -46.31
CA GLY A 202 -22.41 -47.08 -46.50
C GLY A 202 -21.96 -47.26 -47.96
N HIS A 203 -22.79 -46.89 -48.95
CA HIS A 203 -22.45 -47.06 -50.37
C HIS A 203 -21.27 -46.20 -50.84
N PHE A 204 -21.06 -45.04 -50.23
CA PHE A 204 -19.91 -44.16 -50.47
C PHE A 204 -19.67 -43.26 -49.24
N SER A 205 -18.42 -42.83 -49.08
CA SER A 205 -17.99 -41.83 -48.09
C SER A 205 -17.88 -40.44 -48.73
N VAL A 206 -17.86 -39.40 -47.90
CA VAL A 206 -17.53 -38.03 -48.30
C VAL A 206 -16.38 -37.51 -47.44
N ASP A 207 -15.61 -36.56 -47.96
CA ASP A 207 -14.52 -35.96 -47.19
C ASP A 207 -15.08 -35.05 -46.09
N THR A 208 -14.70 -35.32 -44.83
CA THR A 208 -15.08 -34.47 -43.69
C THR A 208 -14.03 -33.39 -43.45
N PRO A 209 -14.39 -32.09 -43.45
CA PRO A 209 -13.47 -31.02 -43.12
C PRO A 209 -12.86 -31.20 -41.73
N LYS A 210 -11.54 -30.95 -41.60
CA LYS A 210 -10.89 -30.93 -40.28
C LYS A 210 -11.51 -29.81 -39.42
N LEU A 211 -11.88 -30.14 -38.18
CA LEU A 211 -12.40 -29.19 -37.19
C LEU A 211 -11.38 -28.06 -36.95
N SER A 212 -11.65 -26.88 -37.51
CA SER A 212 -10.70 -25.75 -37.57
C SER A 212 -10.91 -24.68 -36.48
N ASN A 213 -12.02 -24.72 -35.74
CA ASN A 213 -12.33 -23.73 -34.71
C ASN A 213 -11.90 -24.24 -33.32
N VAL A 214 -10.92 -23.57 -32.72
CA VAL A 214 -10.50 -23.80 -31.33
C VAL A 214 -11.49 -23.08 -30.40
N SER A 215 -11.93 -23.73 -29.32
CA SER A 215 -12.76 -23.04 -28.32
C SER A 215 -11.93 -21.98 -27.59
N LEU A 216 -12.53 -20.83 -27.30
CA LEU A 216 -11.96 -19.90 -26.31
C LEU A 216 -11.74 -20.62 -24.96
N GLN A 217 -10.71 -20.19 -24.24
CA GLN A 217 -10.38 -20.63 -22.88
C GLN A 217 -11.39 -20.08 -21.86
N PRO A 218 -11.52 -20.69 -20.67
CA PRO A 218 -12.39 -20.19 -19.60
C PRO A 218 -12.17 -18.71 -19.27
N GLU A 219 -10.92 -18.28 -19.21
CA GLU A 219 -10.52 -16.92 -18.81
C GLU A 219 -10.86 -15.87 -19.87
N GLU A 220 -10.62 -16.19 -21.14
CA GLU A 220 -11.00 -15.34 -22.28
C GLU A 220 -12.52 -15.10 -22.29
N VAL A 221 -13.30 -16.16 -22.05
CA VAL A 221 -14.77 -16.09 -22.01
C VAL A 221 -15.25 -15.30 -20.80
N GLU A 222 -14.62 -15.48 -19.63
CA GLU A 222 -15.01 -14.75 -18.42
C GLU A 222 -14.71 -13.25 -18.53
N LEU A 223 -13.59 -12.87 -19.14
CA LEU A 223 -13.28 -11.47 -19.42
C LEU A 223 -14.29 -10.86 -20.42
N ILE A 224 -14.65 -11.58 -21.48
CA ILE A 224 -15.71 -11.14 -22.43
C ILE A 224 -17.09 -11.06 -21.74
N ARG A 225 -17.40 -11.92 -20.77
CA ARG A 225 -18.64 -11.83 -19.97
C ARG A 225 -18.65 -10.54 -19.13
N GLN A 226 -17.52 -10.15 -18.55
CA GLN A 226 -17.42 -8.91 -17.79
C GLN A 226 -17.46 -7.67 -18.69
N ILE A 227 -16.85 -7.72 -19.89
CA ILE A 227 -17.03 -6.69 -20.93
C ILE A 227 -18.52 -6.55 -21.29
N ASN A 228 -19.23 -7.66 -21.54
CA ASN A 228 -20.67 -7.66 -21.81
C ASN A 228 -21.52 -7.06 -20.67
N ALA A 229 -21.00 -7.03 -19.43
CA ALA A 229 -21.66 -6.46 -18.27
C ALA A 229 -21.40 -4.96 -18.10
N ALA A 230 -20.23 -4.48 -18.51
CA ALA A 230 -19.77 -3.10 -18.37
C ALA A 230 -20.13 -2.21 -19.57
N THR A 231 -20.08 -2.77 -20.79
CA THR A 231 -20.15 -2.02 -22.04
C THR A 231 -21.60 -1.83 -22.53
N PRO A 232 -22.08 -0.57 -22.72
CA PRO A 232 -23.41 -0.29 -23.24
C PRO A 232 -23.54 -0.39 -24.77
N SER A 233 -22.43 -0.42 -25.53
CA SER A 233 -22.46 -0.31 -27.00
C SER A 233 -21.81 -1.48 -27.76
N VAL A 234 -22.32 -1.75 -28.95
CA VAL A 234 -21.75 -2.78 -29.85
C VAL A 234 -20.34 -2.42 -30.35
N SER A 235 -20.06 -1.13 -30.56
CA SER A 235 -18.76 -0.68 -31.10
C SER A 235 -17.66 -0.91 -30.07
N GLU A 236 -17.81 -0.35 -28.88
CA GLU A 236 -16.89 -0.50 -27.75
C GLU A 236 -16.63 -1.97 -27.39
N ARG A 237 -17.66 -2.83 -27.45
CA ARG A 237 -17.50 -4.28 -27.24
C ARG A 237 -16.60 -4.94 -28.29
N ASN A 238 -16.70 -4.52 -29.55
CA ASN A 238 -15.82 -5.01 -30.62
C ASN A 238 -14.39 -4.49 -30.43
N THR A 239 -14.24 -3.24 -29.97
CA THR A 239 -12.96 -2.64 -29.59
C THR A 239 -12.28 -3.39 -28.44
N TRP A 240 -13.03 -3.80 -27.42
CA TRP A 240 -12.50 -4.68 -26.36
C TRP A 240 -12.07 -6.06 -26.90
N LEU A 241 -12.81 -6.65 -27.86
CA LEU A 241 -12.37 -7.89 -28.51
C LEU A 241 -11.09 -7.69 -29.33
N HIS A 242 -10.86 -6.50 -29.90
CA HIS A 242 -9.63 -6.13 -30.61
C HIS A 242 -8.42 -6.00 -29.69
N VAL A 243 -8.61 -5.42 -28.49
CA VAL A 243 -7.58 -5.45 -27.43
C VAL A 243 -7.22 -6.90 -27.11
N LEU A 244 -8.22 -7.75 -26.84
CA LEU A 244 -7.98 -9.15 -26.48
C LEU A 244 -7.28 -9.96 -27.58
N SER A 245 -7.54 -9.69 -28.87
CA SER A 245 -6.87 -10.39 -29.98
C SER A 245 -5.38 -10.10 -30.08
N HIS A 246 -4.90 -8.99 -29.54
CA HIS A 246 -3.47 -8.67 -29.46
C HIS A 246 -2.80 -9.29 -28.22
N CYS A 247 -3.56 -9.56 -27.17
CA CYS A 247 -3.04 -10.10 -25.91
C CYS A 247 -3.05 -11.64 -25.84
N CYS A 248 -3.91 -12.29 -26.64
CA CYS A 248 -4.02 -13.74 -26.71
C CYS A 248 -4.51 -14.23 -28.09
N PRO A 249 -4.11 -15.44 -28.53
CA PRO A 249 -4.58 -16.01 -29.79
C PRO A 249 -6.02 -16.51 -29.66
N LEU A 250 -7.00 -15.61 -29.83
CA LEU A 250 -8.43 -15.93 -29.76
C LEU A 250 -8.82 -17.02 -30.76
N GLY A 251 -8.99 -18.26 -30.28
CA GLY A 251 -9.31 -19.42 -31.12
C GLY A 251 -10.66 -19.36 -31.85
N SER A 252 -11.52 -18.40 -31.47
CA SER A 252 -12.86 -18.21 -32.03
C SER A 252 -12.84 -17.26 -33.23
N ARG A 253 -13.09 -17.81 -34.43
CA ARG A 253 -13.33 -17.02 -35.65
C ARG A 253 -14.39 -15.93 -35.48
N THR A 254 -15.43 -16.18 -34.67
CA THR A 254 -16.47 -15.17 -34.38
C THR A 254 -15.93 -14.01 -33.54
N ALA A 255 -15.04 -14.27 -32.59
CA ALA A 255 -14.41 -13.20 -31.80
C ALA A 255 -13.49 -12.35 -32.68
N LEU A 256 -12.66 -12.99 -33.52
CA LEU A 256 -11.78 -12.32 -34.48
C LEU A 256 -12.58 -11.45 -35.48
N THR A 257 -13.62 -11.99 -36.14
CA THR A 257 -14.47 -11.22 -37.07
C THR A 257 -15.27 -10.08 -36.41
N LEU A 258 -15.33 -10.03 -35.08
CA LEU A 258 -15.87 -8.89 -34.33
C LEU A 258 -14.75 -7.90 -33.95
N ALA A 259 -13.59 -8.39 -33.52
CA ALA A 259 -12.37 -7.59 -33.32
C ALA A 259 -11.93 -6.82 -34.58
N ASP A 260 -12.06 -7.43 -35.76
CA ASP A 260 -11.79 -6.83 -37.08
C ASP A 260 -12.71 -5.64 -37.42
N ARG A 261 -13.73 -5.36 -36.60
CA ARG A 261 -14.68 -4.24 -36.77
C ARG A 261 -14.41 -3.06 -35.85
N ALA A 262 -13.40 -3.16 -34.98
CA ALA A 262 -12.93 -2.03 -34.20
C ALA A 262 -12.31 -0.96 -35.11
N ASN A 263 -12.26 0.27 -34.63
CA ASN A 263 -11.58 1.38 -35.29
C ASN A 263 -10.64 2.07 -34.29
N GLU A 264 -9.65 2.81 -34.81
CA GLU A 264 -8.60 3.43 -34.00
C GLU A 264 -9.12 4.54 -33.06
N ALA A 265 -10.18 5.26 -33.45
CA ALA A 265 -10.78 6.28 -32.62
C ALA A 265 -11.47 5.67 -31.38
N ASP A 266 -12.18 4.55 -31.54
CA ASP A 266 -12.76 3.81 -30.41
C ASP A 266 -11.64 3.25 -29.51
N LEU A 267 -10.52 2.77 -30.06
CA LEU A 267 -9.36 2.29 -29.28
C LEU A 267 -8.76 3.40 -28.41
N GLN A 268 -8.71 4.64 -28.90
CA GLN A 268 -8.24 5.80 -28.13
C GLN A 268 -9.21 6.26 -27.04
N GLN A 269 -10.49 5.88 -27.11
CA GLN A 269 -11.54 6.27 -26.16
C GLN A 269 -11.85 5.22 -25.08
N LEU A 270 -11.33 3.99 -25.19
CA LEU A 270 -11.52 2.97 -24.15
C LEU A 270 -10.85 3.37 -22.83
N ASP A 271 -11.59 3.25 -21.73
CA ASP A 271 -11.01 3.33 -20.38
C ASP A 271 -10.21 2.07 -20.08
N ALA A 272 -8.89 2.14 -20.24
CA ALA A 272 -7.99 1.04 -19.88
C ALA A 272 -8.08 0.68 -18.38
N GLY A 273 -8.33 1.65 -17.50
CA GLY A 273 -8.42 1.46 -16.04
C GLY A 273 -9.48 0.44 -15.63
N TRP A 274 -10.55 0.30 -16.42
CA TRP A 274 -11.57 -0.73 -16.22
C TRP A 274 -10.98 -2.15 -16.10
N LEU A 275 -9.93 -2.48 -16.84
CA LEU A 275 -9.29 -3.81 -16.80
C LEU A 275 -8.62 -4.14 -15.45
N LEU A 276 -8.31 -3.13 -14.64
CA LEU A 276 -7.80 -3.33 -13.27
C LEU A 276 -8.93 -3.67 -12.28
N THR A 277 -10.19 -3.50 -12.67
CA THR A 277 -11.39 -3.75 -11.84
C THR A 277 -12.00 -5.15 -12.05
N VAL A 278 -11.42 -5.96 -12.93
CA VAL A 278 -11.92 -7.30 -13.31
C VAL A 278 -12.01 -8.23 -12.09
N LEU A 279 -13.22 -8.74 -11.84
CA LEU A 279 -13.54 -9.49 -10.64
C LEU A 279 -13.17 -10.98 -10.78
N PRO A 280 -12.37 -11.55 -9.86
CA PRO A 280 -12.11 -12.98 -9.82
C PRO A 280 -13.32 -13.79 -9.30
N ALA A 281 -13.26 -15.11 -9.46
CA ALA A 281 -14.17 -16.11 -8.88
C ALA A 281 -15.67 -16.00 -9.28
N GLN A 282 -16.02 -15.20 -10.29
CA GLN A 282 -17.42 -14.97 -10.67
C GLN A 282 -18.10 -16.16 -11.38
N ASN A 283 -17.35 -17.13 -11.90
CA ASN A 283 -17.88 -18.16 -12.80
C ASN A 283 -17.19 -19.54 -12.62
N PRO A 284 -17.34 -20.17 -11.44
CA PRO A 284 -16.61 -21.38 -11.10
C PRO A 284 -16.96 -22.58 -12.00
N GLU A 285 -18.21 -22.68 -12.48
CA GLU A 285 -18.66 -23.77 -13.36
C GLU A 285 -17.95 -23.81 -14.73
N LEU A 286 -17.40 -22.68 -15.17
CA LEU A 286 -16.64 -22.56 -16.42
C LEU A 286 -15.19 -23.07 -16.28
N GLY A 287 -14.70 -23.25 -15.04
CA GLY A 287 -13.33 -23.66 -14.75
C GLY A 287 -12.29 -22.56 -14.90
N VAL A 288 -12.65 -21.30 -14.60
CA VAL A 288 -11.78 -20.12 -14.71
C VAL A 288 -10.63 -20.19 -13.71
N ASN A 289 -9.38 -20.08 -14.18
CA ASN A 289 -8.23 -19.87 -13.31
C ASN A 289 -8.05 -18.36 -13.05
N ASN A 290 -8.30 -17.90 -11.81
CA ASN A 290 -8.22 -16.49 -11.44
C ASN A 290 -6.84 -15.85 -11.75
N ASN A 291 -5.74 -16.57 -11.56
CA ASN A 291 -4.40 -16.03 -11.84
C ASN A 291 -4.18 -15.81 -13.34
N LYS A 292 -4.71 -16.70 -14.19
CA LYS A 292 -4.71 -16.52 -15.64
C LYS A 292 -5.66 -15.42 -16.11
N LEU A 293 -6.84 -15.27 -15.48
CA LEU A 293 -7.78 -14.18 -15.77
C LEU A 293 -7.16 -12.82 -15.46
N LEU A 294 -6.60 -12.65 -14.24
CA LEU A 294 -5.94 -11.41 -13.83
C LEU A 294 -4.68 -11.13 -14.67
N SER A 295 -3.92 -12.18 -15.04
CA SER A 295 -2.78 -12.03 -15.96
C SER A 295 -3.22 -11.61 -17.38
N LEU A 296 -4.33 -12.13 -17.90
CA LEU A 296 -4.88 -11.72 -19.18
C LEU A 296 -5.39 -10.27 -19.14
N SER A 297 -6.09 -9.89 -18.07
CA SER A 297 -6.57 -8.51 -17.87
C SER A 297 -5.41 -7.52 -17.74
N LYS A 298 -4.36 -7.87 -16.99
CA LYS A 298 -3.13 -7.05 -16.89
C LYS A 298 -2.43 -6.88 -18.24
N LYS A 299 -2.32 -7.94 -19.05
CA LYS A 299 -1.78 -7.84 -20.42
C LYS A 299 -2.61 -6.96 -21.34
N ALA A 300 -3.93 -7.03 -21.23
CA ALA A 300 -4.85 -6.16 -21.97
C ALA A 300 -4.71 -4.70 -21.53
N TYR A 301 -4.52 -4.45 -20.23
CA TYR A 301 -4.27 -3.13 -19.68
C TYR A 301 -2.95 -2.56 -20.20
N GLU A 302 -1.87 -3.33 -20.09
CA GLU A 302 -0.53 -2.97 -20.57
C GLU A 302 -0.56 -2.65 -22.07
N TRP A 303 -1.16 -3.51 -22.89
CA TRP A 303 -1.24 -3.32 -24.34
C TRP A 303 -2.06 -2.08 -24.73
N LEU A 304 -3.26 -1.92 -24.17
CA LEU A 304 -4.13 -0.78 -24.50
C LEU A 304 -3.51 0.54 -24.03
N SER A 305 -2.97 0.58 -22.82
CA SER A 305 -2.27 1.76 -22.28
C SER A 305 -1.04 2.10 -23.11
N GLN A 306 -0.33 1.09 -23.63
CA GLN A 306 0.81 1.31 -24.51
C GLN A 306 0.37 1.86 -25.87
N TYR A 307 -0.61 1.24 -26.54
CA TYR A 307 -1.16 1.71 -27.82
C TYR A 307 -1.68 3.15 -27.72
N GLN A 308 -2.45 3.47 -26.69
CA GLN A 308 -2.98 4.82 -26.46
C GLN A 308 -1.89 5.87 -26.16
N ARG A 309 -0.75 5.46 -25.58
CA ARG A 309 0.42 6.34 -25.40
C ARG A 309 1.20 6.51 -26.70
N ASP A 310 1.46 5.44 -27.43
CA ASP A 310 2.21 5.50 -28.70
C ASP A 310 1.46 6.27 -29.79
N CYS A 311 0.13 6.21 -29.82
CA CYS A 311 -0.69 7.11 -30.64
C CYS A 311 -0.54 8.58 -30.24
N ARG A 312 -0.49 8.88 -28.92
CA ARG A 312 -0.28 10.25 -28.42
C ARG A 312 1.11 10.78 -28.74
N LEU A 313 2.16 9.97 -28.57
CA LEU A 313 3.55 10.33 -28.92
C LEU A 313 3.73 10.56 -30.44
N ASN A 314 3.12 9.73 -31.30
CA ASN A 314 3.17 9.97 -32.74
C ASN A 314 2.35 11.20 -33.17
N GLN A 315 1.32 11.57 -32.40
CA GLN A 315 0.59 12.83 -32.60
C GLN A 315 1.41 14.03 -32.09
N SER A 316 1.98 13.99 -30.89
CA SER A 316 2.76 15.10 -30.31
C SER A 316 3.99 15.45 -31.17
N LEU A 317 4.59 14.48 -31.86
CA LEU A 317 5.65 14.67 -32.86
C LEU A 317 5.17 15.21 -34.23
N GLN A 318 3.87 15.21 -34.52
CA GLN A 318 3.28 15.67 -35.79
C GLN A 318 2.47 16.98 -35.68
N TYR A 319 2.28 17.53 -34.48
CA TYR A 319 1.48 18.74 -34.28
C TYR A 319 2.28 20.03 -34.55
N GLU A 320 2.06 20.64 -35.72
CA GLU A 320 2.52 22.01 -36.03
C GLU A 320 1.79 23.10 -35.21
N ASP A 321 0.68 22.75 -34.53
CA ASP A 321 -0.14 23.69 -33.75
C ASP A 321 0.27 23.70 -32.27
N SER A 322 1.18 24.64 -31.92
CA SER A 322 1.79 24.79 -30.60
C SER A 322 0.85 25.35 -29.50
N SER A 323 -0.46 25.16 -29.63
CA SER A 323 -1.49 25.84 -28.84
C SER A 323 -2.12 25.01 -27.72
N LEU A 324 -1.77 23.72 -27.59
CA LEU A 324 -2.48 22.78 -26.71
C LEU A 324 -1.90 22.59 -25.30
N MET A 325 -0.63 22.94 -25.04
CA MET A 325 -0.02 22.88 -23.71
C MET A 325 0.87 24.11 -23.46
N PRO A 326 0.27 25.27 -23.12
CA PRO A 326 1.05 26.44 -22.73
C PRO A 326 1.78 26.19 -21.40
N LEU A 327 2.93 26.84 -21.22
CA LEU A 327 3.58 26.96 -19.93
C LEU A 327 2.91 28.06 -19.10
N LYS A 328 2.78 27.82 -17.80
CA LYS A 328 2.34 28.81 -16.81
C LYS A 328 3.30 30.00 -16.78
N THR A 329 2.78 31.17 -16.42
CA THR A 329 3.58 32.39 -16.28
C THR A 329 4.35 32.39 -14.95
N MET A 330 5.50 33.07 -14.90
CA MET A 330 6.43 33.04 -13.75
C MET A 330 5.79 33.56 -12.43
N ASP A 331 4.76 34.39 -12.53
CA ASP A 331 3.96 34.91 -11.40
C ASP A 331 2.95 33.90 -10.82
N SER A 332 2.84 32.71 -11.39
CA SER A 332 2.04 31.61 -10.85
C SER A 332 2.59 31.13 -9.51
N VAL A 333 1.75 31.11 -8.48
CA VAL A 333 2.13 30.85 -7.08
C VAL A 333 2.75 29.44 -6.90
N GLU A 334 2.35 28.49 -7.75
CA GLU A 334 2.86 27.13 -7.80
C GLU A 334 4.34 27.05 -8.22
N LEU A 335 4.85 28.03 -8.97
CA LEU A 335 6.21 28.04 -9.54
C LEU A 335 7.25 28.71 -8.63
N GLU A 336 6.81 29.51 -7.66
CA GLU A 336 7.64 30.27 -6.71
C GLU A 336 8.77 29.44 -6.08
N ARG A 337 8.49 28.18 -5.72
CA ARG A 337 9.49 27.33 -5.07
C ARG A 337 10.22 26.40 -6.04
N CYS A 338 9.49 25.64 -6.87
CA CYS A 338 10.08 24.65 -7.77
C CYS A 338 10.85 25.24 -8.97
N VAL A 339 10.52 26.48 -9.37
CA VAL A 339 11.19 27.21 -10.48
C VAL A 339 11.91 28.45 -9.97
N VAL A 340 11.21 29.46 -9.43
CA VAL A 340 11.78 30.80 -9.18
C VAL A 340 12.96 30.72 -8.20
N LYS A 341 12.74 30.21 -6.98
CA LYS A 341 13.82 30.01 -5.99
C LYS A 341 14.92 29.07 -6.45
N LYS A 342 14.62 28.13 -7.33
CA LYS A 342 15.61 27.19 -7.88
C LYS A 342 16.52 27.89 -8.89
N ILE A 343 15.98 28.78 -9.72
CA ILE A 343 16.74 29.69 -10.57
C ILE A 343 17.63 30.60 -9.69
N GLU A 344 17.08 31.26 -8.67
CA GLU A 344 17.85 32.12 -7.75
C GLU A 344 19.05 31.39 -7.13
N GLN A 345 18.85 30.17 -6.61
CA GLN A 345 19.91 29.33 -6.06
C GLN A 345 20.97 28.97 -7.10
N VAL A 346 20.57 28.67 -8.34
CA VAL A 346 21.48 28.35 -9.44
C VAL A 346 22.34 29.55 -9.82
N VAL A 347 21.75 30.74 -9.98
CA VAL A 347 22.46 31.91 -10.51
C VAL A 347 23.31 32.65 -9.46
N THR A 348 22.97 32.53 -8.18
CA THR A 348 23.75 33.12 -7.07
C THR A 348 24.96 32.27 -6.65
N ALA A 349 25.06 31.01 -7.09
CA ALA A 349 26.14 30.11 -6.73
C ALA A 349 27.49 30.52 -7.38
N SER A 350 28.42 31.02 -6.56
CA SER A 350 29.75 31.49 -7.02
C SER A 350 30.59 30.42 -7.72
N SER A 351 30.38 29.14 -7.42
CA SER A 351 30.96 28.01 -8.18
C SER A 351 30.43 27.96 -9.61
N ASN A 352 29.12 28.12 -9.81
CA ASN A 352 28.49 28.09 -11.13
C ASN A 352 28.98 29.26 -11.99
N VAL A 353 29.09 30.45 -11.40
CA VAL A 353 29.67 31.64 -12.03
C VAL A 353 31.08 31.35 -12.58
N SER A 354 31.98 30.82 -11.75
CA SER A 354 33.37 30.52 -12.16
C SER A 354 33.44 29.42 -13.23
N LEU A 355 32.56 28.42 -13.16
CA LEU A 355 32.46 27.37 -14.19
C LEU A 355 31.90 27.91 -15.51
N GLY A 356 30.97 28.86 -15.46
CA GLY A 356 30.37 29.52 -16.62
C GLY A 356 31.37 30.41 -17.35
N GLU A 357 32.14 31.22 -16.62
CA GLU A 357 33.25 31.99 -17.17
C GLU A 357 34.31 31.09 -17.83
N LYS A 358 34.66 29.98 -17.16
CA LYS A 358 35.64 29.00 -17.67
C LYS A 358 35.17 28.32 -18.96
N LEU A 359 33.88 28.00 -19.06
CA LEU A 359 33.27 27.43 -20.26
C LEU A 359 33.15 28.46 -21.39
N PHE A 360 32.57 29.63 -21.11
CA PHE A 360 32.27 30.64 -22.13
C PHE A 360 33.53 31.38 -22.62
N THR A 361 34.36 31.87 -21.70
CA THR A 361 35.52 32.73 -21.99
C THR A 361 36.79 31.93 -22.20
N ALA A 362 37.12 31.00 -21.30
CA ALA A 362 38.35 30.21 -21.39
C ALA A 362 38.22 28.95 -22.28
N LYS A 363 37.03 28.68 -22.83
CA LYS A 363 36.69 27.51 -23.66
C LYS A 363 37.17 26.18 -23.05
N LYS A 364 36.88 25.99 -21.75
CA LYS A 364 37.11 24.74 -21.02
C LYS A 364 35.86 24.31 -20.27
N ILE A 365 35.37 23.11 -20.57
CA ILE A 365 34.22 22.52 -19.87
C ILE A 365 34.70 21.75 -18.64
N GLU A 366 34.18 22.10 -17.48
CA GLU A 366 34.50 21.47 -16.20
C GLU A 366 33.20 21.03 -15.52
N LEU A 367 32.85 19.76 -15.72
CA LEU A 367 31.64 19.16 -15.14
C LEU A 367 31.98 18.70 -13.72
N ALA A 368 31.96 19.63 -12.76
CA ALA A 368 32.44 19.39 -11.40
C ALA A 368 31.82 18.10 -10.78
N PRO A 369 32.60 17.24 -10.09
CA PRO A 369 33.98 17.46 -9.63
C PRO A 369 35.08 17.02 -10.62
N PHE A 370 34.75 16.73 -11.88
CA PHE A 370 35.73 16.26 -12.86
C PHE A 370 36.67 17.38 -13.33
N ALA A 371 37.85 16.99 -13.82
CA ALA A 371 38.86 17.92 -14.32
C ALA A 371 38.38 18.69 -15.57
N PRO A 372 38.85 19.93 -15.79
CA PRO A 372 38.52 20.71 -16.97
C PRO A 372 39.11 20.09 -18.24
N VAL A 373 38.31 19.99 -19.30
CA VAL A 373 38.75 19.58 -20.64
C VAL A 373 38.48 20.69 -21.67
N SER A 374 39.23 20.69 -22.77
CA SER A 374 39.07 21.69 -23.83
C SER A 374 37.69 21.58 -24.49
N PHE A 375 36.99 22.70 -24.62
CA PHE A 375 35.71 22.76 -25.34
C PHE A 375 35.97 22.76 -26.85
N THR A 376 35.39 21.79 -27.57
CA THR A 376 35.59 21.56 -29.01
C THR A 376 34.39 21.94 -29.88
N GLY A 377 33.33 22.50 -29.29
CA GLY A 377 32.08 22.85 -29.98
C GLY A 377 30.90 21.95 -29.61
N TRP A 378 29.69 22.43 -29.91
CA TRP A 378 28.43 21.71 -29.68
C TRP A 378 28.15 20.73 -30.84
N GLY A 379 28.81 19.58 -30.82
CA GLY A 379 28.62 18.51 -31.82
C GLY A 379 29.17 17.13 -31.43
N SER A 380 29.85 17.02 -30.28
CA SER A 380 30.49 15.77 -29.80
C SER A 380 29.86 15.32 -28.49
N TRP A 381 28.58 14.95 -28.51
CA TRP A 381 27.82 14.60 -27.30
C TRP A 381 28.21 13.24 -26.67
N GLU A 382 28.80 12.35 -27.47
CA GLU A 382 29.26 11.03 -27.03
C GLU A 382 30.72 11.01 -26.52
N GLN A 383 31.43 12.14 -26.58
CA GLN A 383 32.87 12.21 -26.28
C GLN A 383 33.20 11.71 -24.86
N ASP A 384 34.34 11.02 -24.70
CA ASP A 384 34.85 10.64 -23.38
C ASP A 384 36.33 11.03 -23.18
N PRO A 385 36.63 12.34 -23.01
CA PRO A 385 38.00 12.82 -22.86
C PRO A 385 38.66 12.41 -21.53
N LEU A 386 37.90 11.84 -20.57
CA LEU A 386 38.39 11.43 -19.25
C LEU A 386 38.28 9.92 -19.00
N ASN A 387 37.81 9.13 -19.98
CA ASN A 387 37.48 7.71 -19.83
C ASN A 387 36.57 7.46 -18.60
N ASN A 388 35.51 8.25 -18.47
CA ASN A 388 34.63 8.31 -17.31
C ASN A 388 33.14 8.43 -17.70
N ARG A 389 32.43 7.30 -17.56
CA ARG A 389 30.97 7.18 -17.74
C ARG A 389 30.15 8.29 -17.06
N SER A 390 30.50 8.68 -15.82
CA SER A 390 29.75 9.71 -15.08
C SER A 390 30.01 11.13 -15.57
N TRP A 391 31.11 11.38 -16.29
CA TRP A 391 31.35 12.63 -17.00
C TRP A 391 30.46 12.73 -18.25
N GLN A 392 30.38 11.65 -19.04
CA GLN A 392 29.49 11.56 -20.20
C GLN A 392 28.02 11.74 -19.82
N TRP A 393 27.60 11.12 -18.71
CA TRP A 393 26.27 11.32 -18.13
C TRP A 393 25.99 12.80 -17.83
N ARG A 394 26.91 13.51 -17.14
CA ARG A 394 26.75 14.95 -16.84
C ARG A 394 26.68 15.83 -18.08
N LEU A 395 27.44 15.50 -19.13
CA LEU A 395 27.39 16.22 -20.40
C LEU A 395 25.99 16.12 -21.02
N ASN A 396 25.41 14.92 -21.01
CA ASN A 396 24.15 14.60 -21.70
C ASN A 396 22.87 14.94 -20.93
N TRP A 397 22.95 15.24 -19.62
CA TRP A 397 21.90 15.99 -18.94
C TRP A 397 22.08 17.51 -18.94
N LEU A 398 23.07 18.01 -19.69
CA LEU A 398 23.32 19.44 -19.90
C LEU A 398 23.63 20.19 -18.58
N SER A 399 24.33 19.56 -17.64
CA SER A 399 24.57 20.11 -16.29
C SER A 399 25.30 21.47 -16.26
N PHE A 400 25.92 21.84 -17.39
CA PHE A 400 26.61 23.11 -17.58
C PHE A 400 25.68 24.30 -17.86
N LEU A 401 24.40 24.08 -18.19
CA LEU A 401 23.45 25.18 -18.42
C LEU A 401 23.31 26.05 -17.18
N SER A 402 23.21 25.44 -15.99
CA SER A 402 23.26 26.15 -14.69
C SER A 402 24.48 27.07 -14.52
N TYR A 403 25.62 26.74 -15.12
CA TYR A 403 26.84 27.58 -15.09
C TYR A 403 26.72 28.79 -16.01
N LEU A 404 26.14 28.59 -17.20
CA LEU A 404 25.86 29.67 -18.15
C LEU A 404 24.84 30.66 -17.60
N LEU A 405 23.76 30.20 -16.95
CA LEU A 405 22.77 31.08 -16.32
C LEU A 405 23.40 31.96 -15.22
N ALA A 406 24.23 31.37 -14.35
CA ALA A 406 24.92 32.10 -13.30
C ALA A 406 25.91 33.14 -13.84
N TYR A 407 26.67 32.79 -14.87
CA TYR A 407 27.60 33.73 -15.50
C TYR A 407 26.89 34.83 -16.30
N HIS A 408 25.74 34.52 -16.93
CA HIS A 408 24.86 35.52 -17.52
C HIS A 408 24.38 36.54 -16.46
N GLN A 409 23.85 36.07 -15.32
CA GLN A 409 23.37 36.96 -14.25
C GLN A 409 24.45 37.93 -13.74
N GLN A 410 25.71 37.50 -13.71
CA GLN A 410 26.81 38.35 -13.26
C GLN A 410 27.28 39.36 -14.34
N SER A 411 27.28 38.95 -15.61
CA SER A 411 27.90 39.70 -16.71
C SER A 411 26.92 40.50 -17.58
N ASN A 412 25.63 40.17 -17.51
CA ASN A 412 24.56 40.73 -18.34
C ASN A 412 24.90 40.71 -19.85
N ASN A 413 25.39 39.55 -20.32
CA ASN A 413 25.87 39.37 -21.69
C ASN A 413 25.09 38.25 -22.40
N ASP A 414 24.05 38.63 -23.13
CA ASP A 414 23.13 37.78 -23.89
C ASP A 414 23.81 36.73 -24.80
N GLU A 415 25.05 36.96 -25.26
CA GLU A 415 25.83 35.98 -26.03
C GLU A 415 26.04 34.66 -25.26
N ILE A 416 25.98 34.69 -23.92
CA ILE A 416 26.04 33.49 -23.07
C ILE A 416 24.74 32.66 -23.22
N LEU A 417 23.59 33.31 -23.37
CA LEU A 417 22.31 32.65 -23.64
C LEU A 417 22.26 32.12 -25.07
N THR A 418 22.80 32.88 -26.04
CA THR A 418 23.01 32.39 -27.41
C THR A 418 23.88 31.13 -27.42
N PHE A 419 24.99 31.11 -26.68
CA PHE A 419 25.86 29.94 -26.56
C PHE A 419 25.20 28.73 -25.86
N GLY A 420 24.28 28.97 -24.92
CA GLY A 420 23.43 27.93 -24.34
C GLY A 420 22.37 27.41 -25.31
N LYS A 421 21.72 28.30 -26.06
CA LYS A 421 20.79 27.97 -27.15
C LYS A 421 21.45 27.10 -28.22
N GLU A 422 22.68 27.39 -28.62
CA GLU A 422 23.44 26.57 -29.57
C GLU A 422 23.63 25.13 -29.06
N ALA A 423 23.95 24.98 -27.76
CA ALA A 423 24.09 23.68 -27.11
C ALA A 423 22.77 22.89 -27.13
N ILE A 424 21.68 23.52 -26.69
CA ILE A 424 20.35 22.92 -26.65
C ILE A 424 19.88 22.55 -28.07
N THR A 425 20.03 23.46 -29.03
CA THR A 425 19.63 23.23 -30.44
C THR A 425 20.40 22.05 -31.02
N SER A 426 21.72 21.99 -30.83
CA SER A 426 22.59 20.90 -31.31
C SER A 426 22.19 19.53 -30.75
N TRP A 427 21.87 19.45 -29.46
CA TRP A 427 21.40 18.20 -28.85
C TRP A 427 20.01 17.81 -29.38
N LEU A 428 19.04 18.73 -29.33
CA LEU A 428 17.65 18.47 -29.75
C LEU A 428 17.56 18.07 -31.23
N SER A 429 18.21 18.79 -32.14
CA SER A 429 18.13 18.49 -33.59
C SER A 429 18.80 17.17 -33.99
N THR A 430 19.64 16.61 -33.11
CA THR A 430 20.34 15.33 -33.35
C THR A 430 19.59 14.15 -32.74
N TYR A 431 18.91 14.36 -31.60
CA TYR A 431 18.43 13.26 -30.75
C TYR A 431 16.95 13.27 -30.38
N LEU A 432 16.20 14.37 -30.57
CA LEU A 432 14.82 14.47 -30.08
C LEU A 432 13.87 13.43 -30.72
N GLU A 433 14.10 13.08 -31.99
CA GLU A 433 13.35 12.08 -32.75
C GLU A 433 13.87 10.63 -32.56
N THR A 434 14.86 10.42 -31.69
CA THR A 434 15.39 9.07 -31.36
C THR A 434 14.68 8.46 -30.16
N ASP A 435 14.98 7.20 -29.85
CA ASP A 435 14.42 6.46 -28.72
C ASP A 435 15.50 5.69 -27.91
N THR A 436 15.06 4.83 -27.00
CA THR A 436 15.93 3.99 -26.16
C THR A 436 16.72 2.91 -26.91
N GLU A 437 16.48 2.69 -28.22
CA GLU A 437 17.33 1.82 -29.05
C GLU A 437 18.59 2.55 -29.57
N TYR A 438 18.71 3.86 -29.36
CA TYR A 438 19.90 4.62 -29.77
C TYR A 438 21.19 4.04 -29.11
N PRO A 439 22.26 3.74 -29.88
CA PRO A 439 23.39 2.96 -29.36
C PRO A 439 24.17 3.58 -28.19
N PHE A 440 24.09 4.90 -28.01
CA PHE A 440 24.75 5.61 -26.92
C PHE A 440 23.83 5.80 -25.71
N GLU A 441 24.19 5.17 -24.60
CA GLU A 441 23.31 5.01 -23.43
C GLU A 441 22.71 6.31 -22.89
N PHE A 442 23.42 7.44 -22.96
CA PHE A 442 23.03 8.68 -22.28
C PHE A 442 22.01 9.56 -23.02
N ILE A 443 21.63 9.22 -24.25
CA ILE A 443 20.62 10.00 -24.98
C ILE A 443 19.27 9.90 -24.27
N TRP A 444 18.72 8.69 -24.13
CA TRP A 444 17.49 8.42 -23.38
C TRP A 444 17.75 7.53 -22.16
N HIS A 445 18.76 7.86 -21.36
CA HIS A 445 18.97 7.25 -20.04
C HIS A 445 17.92 7.77 -19.04
N ASP A 446 17.32 6.87 -18.26
CA ASP A 446 16.25 7.12 -17.27
C ASP A 446 16.41 8.45 -16.50
N HIS A 447 17.52 8.58 -15.77
CA HIS A 447 17.92 9.67 -14.90
C HIS A 447 18.49 10.87 -15.66
N ALA A 448 19.21 10.66 -16.77
CA ALA A 448 19.75 11.77 -17.56
C ALA A 448 18.62 12.56 -18.25
N THR A 449 17.60 11.86 -18.73
CA THR A 449 16.40 12.44 -19.34
C THR A 449 15.65 13.34 -18.36
N ALA A 450 15.49 12.89 -17.11
CA ALA A 450 14.92 13.70 -16.04
C ALA A 450 15.74 14.96 -15.79
N LEU A 451 17.03 14.84 -15.44
CA LEU A 451 17.84 16.00 -15.13
C LEU A 451 17.99 16.98 -16.32
N ARG A 452 17.97 16.48 -17.56
CA ARG A 452 17.96 17.32 -18.77
C ARG A 452 16.69 18.16 -18.85
N ALA A 453 15.52 17.54 -18.71
CA ALA A 453 14.25 18.27 -18.72
C ALA A 453 14.22 19.38 -17.65
N GLU A 454 14.74 19.10 -16.46
CA GLU A 454 14.88 20.12 -15.40
C GLU A 454 15.78 21.30 -15.82
N GLN A 455 16.95 21.04 -16.42
CA GLN A 455 17.82 22.12 -16.93
C GLN A 455 17.16 22.94 -18.04
N LEU A 456 16.40 22.27 -18.93
CA LEU A 456 15.68 22.91 -20.03
C LEU A 456 14.51 23.80 -19.52
N VAL A 457 13.77 23.37 -18.49
CA VAL A 457 12.77 24.20 -17.80
C VAL A 457 13.43 25.45 -17.20
N LEU A 458 14.50 25.27 -16.40
CA LEU A 458 15.18 26.39 -15.74
C LEU A 458 15.76 27.40 -16.75
N PHE A 459 16.32 26.93 -17.87
CA PHE A 459 16.79 27.79 -18.96
C PHE A 459 15.65 28.59 -19.58
N SER A 460 14.54 27.92 -19.94
CA SER A 460 13.36 28.53 -20.56
C SER A 460 12.78 29.66 -19.71
N TYR A 461 12.55 29.40 -18.42
CA TYR A 461 12.01 30.40 -17.48
C TYR A 461 13.00 31.53 -17.18
N TYR A 462 14.29 31.22 -16.98
CA TYR A 462 15.30 32.26 -16.75
C TYR A 462 15.38 33.26 -17.90
N CYS A 463 15.39 32.79 -19.15
CA CYS A 463 15.43 33.66 -20.32
C CYS A 463 14.23 34.62 -20.37
N ARG A 464 13.01 34.14 -20.10
CA ARG A 464 11.79 34.97 -20.16
C ARG A 464 11.84 36.14 -19.17
N ASP A 465 12.35 35.89 -17.96
CA ASP A 465 12.35 36.86 -16.85
C ASP A 465 13.57 37.78 -16.86
N ASN A 466 14.78 37.21 -17.08
CA ASN A 466 16.05 37.94 -16.93
C ASN A 466 16.63 38.44 -18.28
N ALA A 467 16.06 38.04 -19.42
CA ALA A 467 16.49 38.49 -20.75
C ALA A 467 15.31 38.66 -21.74
N PRO A 468 14.35 39.58 -21.48
CA PRO A 468 13.12 39.71 -22.27
C PRO A 468 13.35 40.13 -23.74
N GLU A 469 14.38 40.94 -24.02
CA GLU A 469 14.74 41.32 -25.40
C GLU A 469 15.28 40.12 -26.18
N TRP A 470 16.24 39.37 -25.61
CA TRP A 470 16.74 38.13 -26.19
C TRP A 470 15.63 37.10 -26.39
N THR A 471 14.74 36.93 -25.40
CA THR A 471 13.56 36.06 -25.48
C THR A 471 12.67 36.42 -26.65
N THR A 472 12.38 37.71 -26.86
CA THR A 472 11.57 38.18 -27.99
C THR A 472 12.21 37.85 -29.33
N GLN A 473 13.54 38.01 -29.45
CA GLN A 473 14.30 37.67 -30.66
C GLN A 473 14.40 36.15 -30.91
N ASN A 474 14.26 35.34 -29.86
CA ASN A 474 14.45 33.89 -29.90
C ASN A 474 13.17 33.08 -29.66
N ALA A 475 12.00 33.71 -29.78
CA ALA A 475 10.70 33.10 -29.47
C ALA A 475 10.47 31.73 -30.15
N ALA A 476 10.80 31.59 -31.43
CA ALA A 476 10.66 30.32 -32.17
C ALA A 476 11.54 29.18 -31.59
N PHE A 477 12.71 29.50 -31.04
CA PHE A 477 13.54 28.51 -30.35
C PHE A 477 12.93 28.11 -29.00
N LEU A 478 12.32 29.06 -28.27
CA LEU A 478 11.64 28.75 -27.01
C LEU A 478 10.39 27.88 -27.26
N THR A 479 9.63 28.13 -28.32
CA THR A 479 8.52 27.24 -28.75
C THR A 479 9.01 25.82 -29.08
N TYR A 480 10.13 25.68 -29.79
CA TYR A 480 10.73 24.36 -30.06
C TYR A 480 11.25 23.67 -28.79
N LEU A 481 11.80 24.44 -27.85
CA LEU A 481 12.22 23.95 -26.54
C LEU A 481 11.02 23.47 -25.70
N GLU A 482 9.88 24.17 -25.76
CA GLU A 482 8.63 23.77 -25.11
C GLU A 482 8.09 22.46 -25.68
N GLN A 483 8.09 22.30 -27.02
CA GLN A 483 7.76 21.03 -27.68
C GLN A 483 8.68 19.89 -27.24
N ALA A 484 9.99 20.15 -27.15
CA ALA A 484 10.94 19.16 -26.66
C ALA A 484 10.70 18.76 -25.19
N LEU A 485 10.26 19.70 -24.34
CA LEU A 485 9.90 19.42 -22.94
C LEU A 485 8.67 18.51 -22.84
N VAL A 486 7.69 18.64 -23.74
CA VAL A 486 6.55 17.69 -23.84
C VAL A 486 7.04 16.28 -24.14
N VAL A 487 7.94 16.10 -25.12
CA VAL A 487 8.53 14.78 -25.44
C VAL A 487 9.27 14.18 -24.23
N HIS A 488 10.00 14.99 -23.46
CA HIS A 488 10.65 14.52 -22.22
C HIS A 488 9.63 14.11 -21.15
N ALA A 489 8.54 14.86 -20.97
CA ALA A 489 7.47 14.51 -20.05
C ALA A 489 6.76 13.21 -20.45
N GLU A 490 6.50 13.01 -21.75
CA GLU A 490 5.91 11.77 -22.27
C GLU A 490 6.82 10.55 -22.05
N TRP A 491 8.15 10.68 -22.22
CA TRP A 491 9.10 9.64 -21.85
C TRP A 491 9.09 9.34 -20.36
N LEU A 492 9.17 10.36 -19.51
CA LEU A 492 9.15 10.19 -18.04
C LEU A 492 7.83 9.62 -17.52
N ALA A 493 6.72 9.84 -18.23
CA ALA A 493 5.43 9.25 -17.90
C ALA A 493 5.33 7.73 -18.20
N LYS A 494 6.16 7.16 -19.11
CA LYS A 494 6.11 5.73 -19.45
C LYS A 494 6.57 4.85 -18.27
N ASP A 495 5.77 3.86 -17.90
CA ASP A 495 6.13 2.91 -16.83
C ASP A 495 7.32 2.02 -17.23
N SER A 496 7.46 1.71 -18.51
CA SER A 496 8.62 0.99 -19.06
C SER A 496 9.93 1.79 -19.03
N PHE A 497 9.84 3.10 -18.77
CA PHE A 497 10.99 4.00 -18.63
C PHE A 497 11.28 4.37 -17.17
N TYR A 498 10.36 4.07 -16.26
CA TYR A 498 10.45 4.41 -14.84
C TYR A 498 11.26 3.36 -14.07
N SER A 499 12.37 3.78 -13.47
CA SER A 499 13.24 2.93 -12.66
C SER A 499 12.73 2.81 -11.23
N GLU A 500 11.58 2.14 -11.07
CA GLU A 500 10.88 1.91 -9.80
C GLU A 500 11.78 1.39 -8.67
N HIS A 501 11.61 1.94 -7.46
CA HIS A 501 12.33 1.58 -6.25
C HIS A 501 13.84 1.86 -6.33
N THR A 502 14.20 2.93 -7.04
CA THR A 502 15.58 3.41 -7.15
C THR A 502 15.67 4.92 -7.02
N ASN A 503 16.87 5.41 -6.69
CA ASN A 503 17.18 6.83 -6.70
C ASN A 503 16.89 7.47 -8.08
N HIS A 504 17.02 6.72 -9.19
CA HIS A 504 16.68 7.21 -10.52
C HIS A 504 15.17 7.40 -10.68
N GLY A 505 14.37 6.44 -10.22
CA GLY A 505 12.91 6.52 -10.23
C GLY A 505 12.40 7.74 -9.45
N LEU A 506 12.93 7.97 -8.25
CA LEU A 506 12.56 9.14 -7.45
C LEU A 506 12.94 10.48 -8.14
N GLU A 507 14.09 10.56 -8.80
CA GLU A 507 14.51 11.71 -9.60
C GLU A 507 13.59 11.92 -10.82
N GLN A 508 13.24 10.85 -11.54
CA GLN A 508 12.29 10.88 -12.66
C GLN A 508 10.91 11.36 -12.21
N ALA A 509 10.41 10.86 -11.08
CA ALA A 509 9.12 11.26 -10.53
C ALA A 509 9.14 12.72 -10.06
N ARG A 510 10.21 13.21 -9.42
CA ARG A 510 10.36 14.64 -9.08
C ARG A 510 10.28 15.52 -10.35
N VAL A 511 11.00 15.16 -11.41
CA VAL A 511 10.99 15.99 -12.63
C VAL A 511 9.67 15.87 -13.39
N LEU A 512 9.01 14.72 -13.39
CA LEU A 512 7.66 14.61 -13.95
C LEU A 512 6.65 15.47 -13.17
N LEU A 513 6.81 15.59 -11.85
CA LEU A 513 6.02 16.53 -11.03
C LEU A 513 6.29 17.99 -11.43
N LEU A 514 7.56 18.36 -11.67
CA LEU A 514 7.93 19.68 -12.18
C LEU A 514 7.26 19.94 -13.54
N LEU A 515 7.32 18.99 -14.47
CA LEU A 515 6.74 19.10 -15.81
C LEU A 515 5.20 19.22 -15.76
N GLY A 516 4.52 18.39 -14.96
CA GLY A 516 3.09 18.53 -14.70
C GLY A 516 2.70 19.83 -13.98
N THR A 517 3.62 20.43 -13.22
CA THR A 517 3.39 21.71 -12.53
C THR A 517 3.57 22.91 -13.47
N VAL A 518 4.56 22.90 -14.37
CA VAL A 518 4.87 24.06 -15.25
C VAL A 518 3.99 24.17 -16.48
N PHE A 519 3.43 23.07 -16.98
CA PHE A 519 2.47 23.09 -18.09
C PHE A 519 1.03 23.23 -17.60
N GLU A 520 0.15 23.68 -18.50
CA GLU A 520 -1.30 23.68 -18.29
C GLU A 520 -2.01 22.57 -19.09
N GLY A 521 -3.25 22.28 -18.71
CA GLY A 521 -4.13 21.37 -19.41
C GLY A 521 -4.09 19.92 -18.90
N LYS A 522 -5.07 19.12 -19.35
CA LYS A 522 -5.33 17.77 -18.83
C LYS A 522 -4.11 16.83 -18.86
N GLN A 523 -3.25 16.94 -19.86
CA GLN A 523 -2.05 16.09 -19.96
C GLN A 523 -0.99 16.45 -18.90
N ALA A 524 -0.91 17.72 -18.48
CA ALA A 524 -0.06 18.14 -17.36
C ALA A 524 -0.60 17.60 -16.03
N GLU A 525 -1.93 17.62 -15.84
CA GLU A 525 -2.60 16.99 -14.70
C GLU A 525 -2.34 15.46 -14.67
N GLU A 526 -2.44 14.77 -15.81
CA GLU A 526 -2.12 13.34 -15.93
C GLU A 526 -0.65 13.06 -15.50
N TRP A 527 0.33 13.87 -15.95
CA TRP A 527 1.73 13.75 -15.52
C TRP A 527 1.92 14.02 -14.02
N GLN A 528 1.29 15.06 -13.48
CA GLN A 528 1.33 15.41 -12.06
C GLN A 528 0.80 14.26 -11.19
N GLN A 529 -0.32 13.63 -11.57
CA GLN A 529 -0.86 12.48 -10.83
C GLN A 529 0.06 11.25 -10.89
N ILE A 530 0.63 10.92 -12.06
CA ILE A 530 1.61 9.84 -12.20
C ILE A 530 2.83 10.08 -11.29
N ALA A 531 3.33 11.31 -11.27
CA ALA A 531 4.48 11.70 -10.45
C ALA A 531 4.17 11.59 -8.94
N ILE A 532 3.02 12.09 -8.50
CA ILE A 532 2.54 12.00 -7.11
C ILE A 532 2.40 10.54 -6.67
N GLN A 533 1.79 9.69 -7.50
CA GLN A 533 1.64 8.26 -7.23
C GLN A 533 3.00 7.56 -7.09
N ARG A 534 3.96 7.88 -7.96
CA ARG A 534 5.31 7.31 -7.91
C ARG A 534 6.09 7.77 -6.68
N ILE A 535 6.08 9.07 -6.35
CA ILE A 535 6.71 9.58 -5.11
C ILE A 535 6.06 8.97 -3.87
N SER A 536 4.74 8.76 -3.88
CA SER A 536 4.02 8.04 -2.81
C SER A 536 4.48 6.59 -2.66
N CYS A 537 4.69 5.88 -3.78
CA CYS A 537 5.19 4.51 -3.79
C CYS A 537 6.63 4.43 -3.26
N GLU A 538 7.54 5.26 -3.77
CA GLU A 538 8.93 5.36 -3.30
C GLU A 538 9.01 5.66 -1.79
N LEU A 539 8.12 6.52 -1.28
CA LEU A 539 8.03 6.83 0.16
C LEU A 539 7.58 5.61 0.98
N GLN A 540 6.60 4.85 0.49
CA GLN A 540 6.12 3.62 1.14
C GLN A 540 7.12 2.45 1.04
N PHE A 541 7.98 2.44 0.02
CA PHE A 541 9.05 1.46 -0.14
C PHE A 541 10.24 1.76 0.78
N ALA A 542 10.66 3.03 0.85
CA ALA A 542 11.82 3.45 1.65
C ALA A 542 11.56 3.39 3.18
N PHE A 543 10.31 3.49 3.63
CA PHE A 543 9.99 3.54 5.06
C PHE A 543 8.88 2.57 5.45
N THR A 544 9.02 1.98 6.65
CA THR A 544 7.96 1.18 7.27
C THR A 544 6.76 2.07 7.61
N ASN A 545 5.59 1.46 7.86
CA ASN A 545 4.41 2.19 8.34
C ASN A 545 4.58 2.80 9.76
N GLU A 546 5.70 2.51 10.43
CA GLU A 546 6.16 3.10 11.68
C GLU A 546 7.02 4.36 11.45
N GLY A 547 7.28 4.73 10.20
CA GLY A 547 8.06 5.91 9.82
C GLY A 547 9.58 5.73 9.83
N VAL A 548 10.09 4.50 10.03
CA VAL A 548 11.53 4.21 10.09
C VAL A 548 12.04 3.72 8.74
N HIS A 549 13.28 4.05 8.38
CA HIS A 549 13.85 3.69 7.08
C HIS A 549 14.27 2.21 7.04
N VAL A 550 13.97 1.53 5.94
CA VAL A 550 14.14 0.06 5.82
C VAL A 550 15.59 -0.42 5.80
N GLU A 551 16.57 0.48 5.66
CA GLU A 551 18.00 0.14 5.70
C GLU A 551 18.60 0.00 7.11
N ASN A 552 17.81 0.26 8.15
CA ASN A 552 18.22 0.11 9.56
C ASN A 552 19.57 0.79 9.88
N SER A 553 19.76 2.00 9.35
CA SER A 553 20.90 2.88 9.61
C SER A 553 20.37 4.30 9.89
N PRO A 554 20.53 4.84 11.11
CA PRO A 554 20.01 6.16 11.49
C PRO A 554 20.48 7.32 10.58
N ALA A 555 21.72 7.28 10.08
CA ALA A 555 22.21 8.27 9.12
C ALA A 555 21.44 8.23 7.79
N TYR A 556 21.14 7.03 7.28
CA TYR A 556 20.40 6.85 6.03
C TYR A 556 18.92 7.23 6.18
N HIS A 557 18.31 6.95 7.33
CA HIS A 557 16.97 7.46 7.66
C HIS A 557 16.91 8.99 7.54
N ILE A 558 17.87 9.71 8.13
CA ILE A 558 17.97 11.18 8.04
C ILE A 558 18.25 11.64 6.61
N PHE A 559 19.14 10.97 5.88
CA PHE A 559 19.48 11.29 4.50
C PHE A 559 18.25 11.18 3.58
N VAL A 560 17.59 10.02 3.55
CA VAL A 560 16.45 9.78 2.67
C VAL A 560 15.24 10.64 3.05
N PHE A 561 14.99 10.86 4.35
CA PHE A 561 13.92 11.78 4.77
C PHE A 561 14.18 13.22 4.28
N LYS A 562 15.44 13.67 4.25
CA LYS A 562 15.80 14.97 3.64
C LYS A 562 15.63 15.01 2.13
N VAL A 563 15.83 13.89 1.42
CA VAL A 563 15.56 13.82 -0.04
C VAL A 563 14.08 14.04 -0.30
N PHE A 564 13.19 13.30 0.38
CA PHE A 564 11.74 13.52 0.25
C PHE A 564 11.32 14.92 0.71
N LEU A 565 11.84 15.43 1.83
CA LEU A 565 11.56 16.82 2.26
C LEU A 565 12.01 17.84 1.20
N GLY A 566 13.16 17.61 0.58
CA GLY A 566 13.69 18.45 -0.49
C GLY A 566 12.81 18.48 -1.74
N ILE A 567 12.08 17.39 -2.02
CA ILE A 567 11.07 17.33 -3.08
C ILE A 567 9.78 18.02 -2.64
N ILE A 568 9.23 17.62 -1.50
CA ILE A 568 7.88 18.01 -1.05
C ILE A 568 7.80 19.51 -0.73
N LYS A 569 8.84 20.10 -0.13
CA LYS A 569 8.84 21.52 0.24
C LYS A 569 8.72 22.47 -0.97
N ASP A 570 9.08 22.00 -2.17
CA ASP A 570 9.15 22.81 -3.38
C ASP A 570 7.77 22.97 -4.07
N TYR A 571 6.71 22.36 -3.53
CA TYR A 571 5.35 22.41 -4.07
C TYR A 571 4.32 22.81 -3.00
N SER A 572 3.15 23.30 -3.44
CA SER A 572 2.02 23.59 -2.55
C SER A 572 1.24 22.32 -2.19
N ASN A 573 0.45 22.37 -1.12
CA ASN A 573 -0.45 21.26 -0.77
C ASN A 573 -1.48 20.97 -1.89
N ASP A 574 -1.91 21.99 -2.62
CA ASP A 574 -2.88 21.84 -3.71
C ASP A 574 -2.27 21.09 -4.92
N VAL A 575 -0.98 21.34 -5.23
CA VAL A 575 -0.24 20.57 -6.24
C VAL A 575 -0.02 19.13 -5.77
N LEU A 576 0.36 18.92 -4.51
CA LEU A 576 0.69 17.60 -3.96
C LEU A 576 -0.53 16.70 -3.67
N GLY A 577 -1.70 17.29 -3.43
CA GLY A 577 -2.92 16.56 -3.05
C GLY A 577 -2.69 15.65 -1.83
N ASP A 578 -3.15 14.39 -1.93
CA ASP A 578 -3.07 13.40 -0.86
C ASP A 578 -1.63 13.13 -0.37
N LEU A 579 -0.62 13.31 -1.24
CA LEU A 579 0.79 13.11 -0.88
C LEU A 579 1.26 14.14 0.18
N ALA A 580 0.70 15.34 0.24
CA ALA A 580 1.00 16.29 1.31
C ALA A 580 0.51 15.77 2.68
N SER A 581 -0.70 15.21 2.72
CA SER A 581 -1.27 14.59 3.93
C SER A 581 -0.49 13.35 4.34
N GLN A 582 -0.21 12.46 3.39
CA GLN A 582 0.61 11.26 3.59
C GLN A 582 2.01 11.62 4.13
N PHE A 583 2.69 12.58 3.50
CA PHE A 583 4.03 12.99 3.90
C PHE A 583 4.04 13.67 5.29
N SER A 584 3.00 14.44 5.64
CA SER A 584 2.86 15.02 6.97
C SER A 584 2.69 13.94 8.06
N GLN A 585 1.79 12.98 7.84
CA GLN A 585 1.59 11.84 8.76
C GLN A 585 2.82 10.94 8.88
N PHE A 586 3.55 10.74 7.79
CA PHE A 586 4.83 10.05 7.76
C PHE A 586 5.91 10.82 8.55
N SER A 587 6.02 12.13 8.31
CA SER A 587 7.04 13.00 8.91
C SER A 587 6.92 13.08 10.42
N ALA A 588 5.70 13.07 10.97
CA ALA A 588 5.45 12.97 12.41
C ALA A 588 6.12 11.72 13.03
N LYS A 589 6.02 10.57 12.35
CA LYS A 589 6.62 9.29 12.78
C LYS A 589 8.14 9.27 12.59
N ALA A 590 8.64 9.77 11.45
CA ALA A 590 10.07 9.89 11.18
C ALA A 590 10.75 10.81 12.21
N LEU A 591 10.15 11.95 12.54
CA LEU A 591 10.62 12.85 13.60
C LEU A 591 10.59 12.19 14.98
N ASN A 592 9.59 11.36 15.29
CA ASN A 592 9.57 10.57 16.53
C ASN A 592 10.77 9.59 16.58
N PHE A 593 11.03 8.85 15.50
CA PHE A 593 12.21 7.98 15.42
C PHE A 593 13.52 8.75 15.64
N ILE A 594 13.74 9.87 14.93
CA ILE A 594 14.95 10.69 15.10
C ILE A 594 15.05 11.24 16.53
N THR A 595 13.94 11.69 17.12
CA THR A 595 13.88 12.17 18.50
C THR A 595 14.40 11.12 19.47
N HIS A 596 13.85 9.90 19.42
CA HIS A 596 14.18 8.85 20.39
C HIS A 596 15.52 8.17 20.12
N ILE A 597 15.94 7.99 18.86
CA ILE A 597 17.22 7.34 18.51
C ILE A 597 18.43 8.23 18.81
N LEU A 598 18.26 9.57 18.86
CA LEU A 598 19.32 10.49 19.27
C LEU A 598 19.78 10.20 20.71
N ARG A 599 21.10 10.00 20.84
CA ARG A 599 21.78 9.78 22.12
C ARG A 599 21.74 11.02 23.01
N PRO A 600 21.94 10.89 24.32
CA PRO A 600 22.00 12.04 25.23
C PRO A 600 23.18 13.00 24.98
N ASP A 601 24.20 12.63 24.19
CA ASP A 601 25.24 13.56 23.73
C ASP A 601 24.85 14.41 22.51
N GLY A 602 23.66 14.16 21.93
CA GLY A 602 23.14 14.80 20.71
C GLY A 602 23.68 14.22 19.40
N LEU A 603 24.32 13.05 19.45
CA LEU A 603 24.87 12.36 18.28
C LEU A 603 23.99 11.17 17.88
N LEU A 604 24.11 10.73 16.63
CA LEU A 604 23.50 9.48 16.17
C LEU A 604 24.29 8.28 16.73
N PRO A 605 23.61 7.18 17.10
CA PRO A 605 24.29 5.95 17.48
C PRO A 605 24.91 5.31 16.23
N PRO A 606 26.17 4.84 16.28
CA PRO A 606 26.88 4.26 15.14
C PRO A 606 26.40 2.82 14.85
N ILE A 607 25.12 2.67 14.53
CA ILE A 607 24.45 1.39 14.23
C ILE A 607 24.30 1.26 12.71
N GLY A 608 24.75 0.13 12.16
CA GLY A 608 24.82 -0.04 10.71
C GLY A 608 25.84 0.92 10.09
N ASP A 609 25.60 1.32 8.86
CA ASP A 609 26.41 2.31 8.15
C ASP A 609 26.08 3.75 8.60
N THR A 610 26.25 4.03 9.89
CA THR A 610 26.08 5.35 10.53
C THR A 610 27.38 5.81 11.18
N GLU A 611 27.75 7.07 10.94
CA GLU A 611 28.78 7.78 11.72
C GLU A 611 28.17 8.41 12.98
N GLN A 612 28.92 8.48 14.07
CA GLN A 612 28.52 9.16 15.31
C GLN A 612 28.70 10.68 15.17
N LEU A 613 27.83 11.28 14.37
CA LEU A 613 27.77 12.70 14.06
C LEU A 613 26.44 13.31 14.54
N PRO A 614 26.37 14.63 14.77
CA PRO A 614 25.10 15.30 15.01
C PRO A 614 24.24 15.29 13.74
N THR A 615 22.92 15.23 13.91
CA THR A 615 21.97 15.49 12.81
C THR A 615 21.77 17.00 12.59
N SER A 616 21.03 17.38 11.54
CA SER A 616 20.77 18.77 11.19
C SER A 616 19.30 19.15 11.39
N ASP A 617 19.06 20.43 11.65
CA ASP A 617 17.74 21.04 11.81
C ASP A 617 17.05 21.34 10.47
N ALA A 618 17.06 20.39 9.53
CA ALA A 618 16.53 20.60 8.17
C ALA A 618 14.99 20.66 8.14
N TYR A 619 14.34 20.17 9.19
CA TYR A 619 12.89 19.96 9.29
C TYR A 619 12.12 21.22 9.70
N LYS A 620 12.83 22.24 10.21
CA LYS A 620 12.26 23.44 10.82
C LYS A 620 11.35 24.26 9.92
N GLU A 621 11.70 24.39 8.64
CA GLU A 621 10.96 25.22 7.68
C GLU A 621 9.53 24.70 7.48
N MET A 622 9.36 23.38 7.36
CA MET A 622 8.07 22.75 7.09
C MET A 622 7.32 22.35 8.36
N PHE A 623 8.03 21.88 9.39
CA PHE A 623 7.44 21.27 10.59
C PHE A 623 7.62 22.10 11.86
N GLY A 624 8.19 23.31 11.78
CA GLY A 624 8.57 24.13 12.94
C GLY A 624 7.48 24.35 13.99
N SER A 625 6.20 24.31 13.59
CA SER A 625 5.02 24.48 14.44
C SER A 625 4.45 23.17 15.02
N THR A 626 4.94 22.00 14.63
CA THR A 626 4.41 20.70 15.10
C THR A 626 5.04 20.28 16.43
N ASN A 627 4.29 19.52 17.24
CA ASN A 627 4.80 19.01 18.52
C ASN A 627 5.96 18.03 18.31
N GLU A 628 5.90 17.23 17.25
CA GLU A 628 6.89 16.22 16.88
C GLU A 628 8.23 16.88 16.52
N TYR A 629 8.20 18.01 15.80
CA TYR A 629 9.38 18.82 15.57
C TYR A 629 9.89 19.47 16.87
N GLN A 630 9.00 19.96 17.73
CA GLN A 630 9.42 20.57 19.00
C GLN A 630 10.05 19.54 19.96
N HIS A 631 9.58 18.28 19.94
CA HIS A 631 10.21 17.14 20.62
C HIS A 631 11.60 16.84 20.04
N PHE A 632 11.72 16.77 18.70
CA PHE A 632 12.99 16.62 18.01
C PHE A 632 13.97 17.75 18.34
N LEU A 633 13.50 19.00 18.41
CA LEU A 633 14.31 20.16 18.76
C LEU A 633 14.80 20.09 20.22
N TYR A 634 14.02 19.54 21.15
CA TYR A 634 14.47 19.27 22.51
C TYR A 634 15.58 18.23 22.54
N ALA A 635 15.46 17.16 21.77
CA ALA A 635 16.50 16.14 21.63
C ALA A 635 17.79 16.70 21.00
N LEU A 636 17.67 17.34 19.83
CA LEU A 636 18.78 17.92 19.07
C LEU A 636 19.52 19.01 19.84
N SER A 637 18.77 19.91 20.49
CA SER A 637 19.36 21.04 21.23
C SER A 637 19.96 20.64 22.58
N GLN A 638 19.74 19.40 23.03
CA GLN A 638 20.06 18.88 24.36
C GLN A 638 19.36 19.70 25.44
N GLY A 639 18.03 19.74 25.39
CA GLY A 639 17.16 20.41 26.37
C GLY A 639 17.25 21.94 26.42
N LYS A 640 17.72 22.60 25.36
CA LYS A 640 17.89 24.08 25.32
C LYS A 640 16.72 24.82 24.68
N GLN A 641 16.03 24.17 23.76
CA GLN A 641 14.93 24.67 22.94
C GLN A 641 13.95 23.52 22.69
N GLY A 642 12.76 23.80 22.17
CA GLY A 642 11.77 22.75 21.92
C GLY A 642 10.90 22.44 23.14
N ILE A 643 10.08 21.40 23.00
CA ILE A 643 9.17 20.90 24.03
C ILE A 643 9.71 19.56 24.52
N LYS A 644 9.78 19.38 25.84
CA LYS A 644 10.21 18.14 26.47
C LYS A 644 9.26 16.99 26.09
N PRO A 645 9.73 15.91 25.45
CA PRO A 645 8.86 14.79 25.08
C PRO A 645 8.31 14.09 26.32
N LYS A 646 7.04 13.70 26.28
CA LYS A 646 6.41 12.91 27.36
C LYS A 646 6.84 11.45 27.33
N GLN A 647 6.81 10.84 26.15
CA GLN A 647 7.18 9.44 25.97
C GLN A 647 8.67 9.26 26.25
N LEU A 648 9.03 8.27 27.06
CA LEU A 648 10.42 7.86 27.29
C LEU A 648 10.82 6.78 26.28
N ASN A 649 10.04 5.71 26.28
CA ASN A 649 10.36 4.42 25.66
C ASN A 649 9.54 4.22 24.39
N VAL A 650 10.18 3.73 23.32
CA VAL A 650 9.51 3.42 22.03
C VAL A 650 10.05 2.13 21.46
N VAL A 651 9.17 1.33 20.88
CA VAL A 651 9.49 0.10 20.17
C VAL A 651 8.89 0.14 18.76
N TYR A 652 9.73 -0.18 17.79
CA TYR A 652 9.42 -0.20 16.36
C TYR A 652 9.45 -1.67 15.90
N PRO A 653 8.40 -2.47 16.20
CA PRO A 653 8.45 -3.92 16.03
C PRO A 653 8.65 -4.38 14.58
N LYS A 654 8.19 -3.62 13.58
CA LYS A 654 8.40 -3.93 12.15
C LYS A 654 9.72 -3.38 11.60
N SER A 655 10.27 -2.36 12.25
CA SER A 655 11.54 -1.74 11.86
C SER A 655 12.75 -2.29 12.64
N GLY A 656 12.49 -3.12 13.65
CA GLY A 656 13.50 -3.85 14.40
C GLY A 656 14.30 -3.00 15.38
N TYR A 657 13.68 -2.02 16.05
CA TYR A 657 14.33 -1.21 17.09
C TYR A 657 13.51 -1.17 18.38
N ALA A 658 14.20 -1.09 19.52
CA ALA A 658 13.66 -0.55 20.76
C ALA A 658 14.63 0.49 21.33
N VAL A 659 14.08 1.57 21.87
CA VAL A 659 14.86 2.65 22.46
C VAL A 659 14.27 3.02 23.82
N PHE A 660 15.06 2.81 24.86
CA PHE A 660 14.66 3.00 26.25
C PHE A 660 15.49 4.10 26.91
N ARG A 661 14.88 4.88 27.80
CA ARG A 661 15.56 5.91 28.58
C ARG A 661 14.90 6.12 29.93
N ASP A 662 15.69 6.57 30.90
CA ASP A 662 15.18 6.90 32.23
C ASP A 662 14.48 8.26 32.31
N CYS A 663 14.91 9.24 31.51
CA CYS A 663 14.30 10.57 31.46
C CYS A 663 14.69 11.36 30.19
N TRP A 664 14.07 12.52 30.04
CA TRP A 664 14.56 13.63 29.23
C TRP A 664 15.06 14.71 30.20
N PRO A 665 16.38 14.80 30.52
CA PRO A 665 16.86 15.76 31.51
C PRO A 665 16.86 17.19 30.96
N GLU A 666 16.95 18.18 31.85
CA GLU A 666 17.17 19.57 31.42
C GLU A 666 18.61 19.79 30.95
N ARG A 667 18.82 20.87 30.16
CA ARG A 667 20.07 21.26 29.50
C ARG A 667 21.38 20.79 30.16
N ASP A 668 21.62 21.19 31.40
CA ASP A 668 22.93 21.00 32.05
C ASP A 668 23.15 19.56 32.55
N GLN A 669 22.08 18.76 32.59
CA GLN A 669 22.08 17.34 32.95
C GLN A 669 21.76 16.44 31.75
N TYR A 670 21.45 17.00 30.57
CA TYR A 670 20.93 16.25 29.42
C TYR A 670 21.80 15.04 29.03
N LYS A 671 23.13 15.20 29.09
CA LYS A 671 24.10 14.12 28.81
C LYS A 671 24.16 13.00 29.85
N GLN A 672 23.51 13.15 31.01
CA GLN A 672 23.60 12.18 32.09
C GLN A 672 22.55 11.06 32.00
N ALA A 673 21.56 11.18 31.11
CA ALA A 673 20.49 10.19 30.98
C ALA A 673 21.01 8.76 30.72
N PHE A 674 20.33 7.78 31.30
CA PHE A 674 20.53 6.37 31.00
C PHE A 674 19.71 6.04 29.75
N HIS A 675 20.38 5.65 28.66
CA HIS A 675 19.81 5.39 27.34
C HIS A 675 20.32 4.05 26.82
N ALA A 676 19.39 3.20 26.38
CA ALA A 676 19.68 1.89 25.81
C ALA A 676 18.97 1.73 24.46
N ILE A 677 19.66 1.15 23.49
CA ILE A 677 19.11 0.83 22.17
C ILE A 677 19.29 -0.66 21.93
N ALA A 678 18.20 -1.37 21.64
CA ALA A 678 18.23 -2.74 21.14
C ALA A 678 17.85 -2.74 19.65
N LYS A 679 18.59 -3.51 18.84
CA LYS A 679 18.32 -3.73 17.42
C LYS A 679 18.04 -5.21 17.18
N VAL A 680 16.92 -5.46 16.51
CA VAL A 680 16.35 -6.80 16.36
C VAL A 680 16.84 -7.47 15.07
N GLY A 681 16.64 -6.82 13.92
CA GLY A 681 16.82 -7.45 12.61
C GLY A 681 17.22 -6.48 11.50
N CYS A 682 16.93 -6.83 10.25
CA CYS A 682 17.05 -5.94 9.11
C CYS A 682 15.86 -6.07 8.13
N SER A 683 15.56 -4.96 7.43
CA SER A 683 14.41 -4.84 6.50
C SER A 683 14.85 -4.60 5.05
N SER A 684 16.16 -4.54 4.77
CA SER A 684 16.71 -4.46 3.40
C SER A 684 18.07 -5.16 3.28
N ARG A 685 18.64 -5.14 2.07
CA ARG A 685 19.98 -5.66 1.70
C ARG A 685 21.11 -4.65 1.88
N TYR A 686 20.80 -3.40 2.18
CA TYR A 686 21.74 -2.28 2.17
C TYR A 686 21.91 -1.68 3.57
N HIS A 687 23.12 -1.18 3.84
CA HIS A 687 23.52 -0.38 5.01
C HIS A 687 23.32 -0.95 6.43
N HIS A 688 22.59 -2.03 6.60
CA HIS A 688 22.61 -2.88 7.81
C HIS A 688 23.93 -3.69 7.91
N GLN A 689 24.21 -4.27 9.09
CA GLN A 689 25.37 -5.11 9.38
C GLN A 689 24.93 -6.51 9.84
N GLN A 690 25.73 -7.28 10.59
CA GLN A 690 25.38 -8.61 11.15
C GLN A 690 25.06 -8.51 12.64
N ASP A 691 24.13 -7.63 12.95
CA ASP A 691 23.87 -7.02 14.24
C ASP A 691 22.51 -7.42 14.82
N GLU A 692 21.94 -8.54 14.39
CA GLU A 692 20.66 -9.04 14.92
C GLU A 692 20.78 -9.43 16.39
N GLY A 693 19.98 -8.76 17.22
CA GLY A 693 20.01 -8.83 18.67
C GLY A 693 20.96 -7.83 19.34
N HIS A 694 21.65 -6.94 18.59
CA HIS A 694 22.61 -5.99 19.15
C HIS A 694 21.97 -5.11 20.24
N VAL A 695 22.73 -4.81 21.30
CA VAL A 695 22.35 -3.82 22.33
C VAL A 695 23.52 -2.85 22.59
N SER A 696 23.23 -1.55 22.63
CA SER A 696 24.16 -0.49 23.04
C SER A 696 23.61 0.33 24.20
N VAL A 697 24.50 0.88 25.02
CA VAL A 697 24.17 1.57 26.27
C VAL A 697 25.07 2.79 26.49
N TYR A 698 24.43 3.91 26.78
CA TYR A 698 25.03 5.17 27.18
C TYR A 698 24.43 5.62 28.53
N ALA A 699 25.26 6.03 29.47
CA ALA A 699 24.83 6.45 30.82
C ALA A 699 25.88 7.36 31.48
N GLY A 700 25.45 8.33 32.28
CA GLY A 700 26.38 9.14 33.09
C GLY A 700 27.29 10.08 32.30
N GLY A 701 26.97 10.36 31.04
CA GLY A 701 27.83 11.13 30.12
C GLY A 701 28.76 10.27 29.25
N GLU A 702 28.72 8.95 29.38
CA GLU A 702 29.70 8.05 28.76
C GLU A 702 29.08 6.80 28.11
N ASP A 703 29.77 6.24 27.12
CA ASP A 703 29.47 4.94 26.54
C ASP A 703 29.86 3.78 27.48
N TRP A 704 29.07 2.71 27.46
CA TRP A 704 29.26 1.50 28.27
C TRP A 704 29.24 0.21 27.43
N LEU A 705 28.21 0.05 26.59
CA LEU A 705 28.14 -0.99 25.56
C LEU A 705 28.07 -0.32 24.18
N ILE A 706 29.02 -0.64 23.30
CA ILE A 706 29.16 0.03 21.99
C ILE A 706 28.94 -0.91 20.82
N ASP A 707 28.60 -0.34 19.66
CA ASP A 707 28.76 -1.01 18.36
C ASP A 707 30.14 -0.70 17.74
N SER A 708 30.44 -1.30 16.59
CA SER A 708 31.66 -1.05 15.83
C SER A 708 31.50 0.00 14.72
N GLY A 709 30.29 0.22 14.20
CA GLY A 709 29.97 1.31 13.26
C GLY A 709 30.44 1.10 11.81
N LEU A 710 30.48 2.18 11.02
CA LEU A 710 30.69 2.13 9.56
C LEU A 710 32.14 1.80 9.13
N TYR A 711 33.11 2.59 9.59
CA TYR A 711 34.45 2.75 9.03
C TYR A 711 34.51 3.14 7.55
N ASN A 712 34.44 2.20 6.59
CA ASN A 712 34.57 2.51 5.16
C ASN A 712 33.69 1.58 4.30
N TYR A 713 33.67 1.78 2.98
CA TYR A 713 32.88 0.95 2.06
C TYR A 713 33.71 -0.13 1.33
N ILE A 714 34.96 -0.37 1.75
CA ILE A 714 35.89 -1.31 1.11
C ILE A 714 35.67 -2.71 1.71
N ASN A 715 34.75 -3.48 1.14
CA ASN A 715 34.35 -4.81 1.66
C ASN A 715 35.47 -5.88 1.78
N LYS A 716 36.67 -5.62 1.23
CA LYS A 716 37.86 -6.48 1.37
C LYS A 716 38.77 -6.10 2.55
N ASP A 717 38.55 -4.94 3.15
CA ASP A 717 39.31 -4.42 4.30
C ASP A 717 39.02 -5.28 5.56
N PRO A 718 40.04 -5.75 6.31
CA PRO A 718 39.85 -6.56 7.51
C PRO A 718 39.00 -5.88 8.60
N ILE A 719 39.15 -4.56 8.77
CA ILE A 719 38.38 -3.77 9.75
C ILE A 719 36.92 -3.70 9.31
N ARG A 720 36.65 -3.34 8.05
CA ARG A 720 35.27 -3.28 7.52
C ARG A 720 34.60 -4.65 7.53
N LYS A 721 35.33 -5.72 7.24
CA LYS A 721 34.82 -7.09 7.30
C LYS A 721 34.45 -7.49 8.73
N TYR A 722 35.25 -7.09 9.73
CA TYR A 722 34.93 -7.26 11.14
C TYR A 722 33.67 -6.46 11.53
N MET A 723 33.60 -5.18 11.14
CA MET A 723 32.48 -4.29 11.49
C MET A 723 31.14 -4.65 10.83
N ARG A 724 31.16 -5.30 9.65
CA ARG A 724 29.94 -5.87 9.04
C ARG A 724 29.56 -7.25 9.58
N GLY A 725 30.41 -7.87 10.40
CA GLY A 725 30.26 -9.26 10.86
C GLY A 725 29.81 -9.35 12.31
N ARG A 726 29.17 -10.45 12.71
CA ARG A 726 28.70 -10.68 14.11
C ARG A 726 29.77 -10.43 15.20
N GLN A 727 31.04 -10.49 14.83
CA GLN A 727 32.19 -10.25 15.69
C GLN A 727 32.35 -8.78 16.15
N GLY A 728 31.71 -7.82 15.45
CA GLY A 728 31.73 -6.38 15.76
C GLY A 728 30.55 -5.88 16.60
N HIS A 729 29.67 -6.77 17.06
CA HIS A 729 28.39 -6.40 17.68
C HIS A 729 28.16 -7.15 18.99
N ASN A 730 27.23 -6.65 19.82
CA ASN A 730 26.89 -7.24 21.13
C ASN A 730 25.92 -8.43 20.99
N VAL A 731 26.34 -9.41 20.18
CA VAL A 731 25.55 -10.54 19.72
C VAL A 731 26.37 -11.85 19.87
N PRO A 732 25.70 -13.01 20.00
CA PRO A 732 26.40 -14.28 20.14
C PRO A 732 27.13 -14.70 18.85
N LEU A 733 28.31 -15.28 19.03
CA LEU A 733 28.91 -16.19 18.04
C LEU A 733 28.59 -17.64 18.43
N ILE A 734 28.21 -18.44 17.43
CA ILE A 734 27.72 -19.81 17.64
C ILE A 734 28.47 -20.73 16.66
N SER A 735 29.10 -21.79 17.17
CA SER A 735 29.77 -22.77 16.31
C SER A 735 28.75 -23.57 15.49
N ASN A 736 29.09 -23.96 14.26
CA ASN A 736 28.24 -24.81 13.42
C ASN A 736 26.82 -24.24 13.21
N ALA A 737 26.72 -22.92 13.12
CA ALA A 737 25.53 -22.18 12.71
C ALA A 737 25.91 -21.06 11.73
N SER A 738 25.06 -20.78 10.74
CA SER A 738 25.36 -19.80 9.69
C SER A 738 24.10 -19.18 9.08
N TYR A 739 24.26 -18.00 8.47
CA TYR A 739 23.20 -17.41 7.66
C TYR A 739 22.83 -18.32 6.47
N GLY A 740 21.54 -18.34 6.12
CA GLY A 740 21.05 -18.97 4.91
C GLY A 740 21.74 -18.43 3.65
N LYS A 741 21.81 -19.25 2.59
CA LYS A 741 22.42 -18.85 1.30
C LYS A 741 21.62 -17.75 0.59
N ASP A 742 20.31 -17.78 0.74
CA ASP A 742 19.44 -16.70 0.28
C ASP A 742 19.32 -15.64 1.37
N PHE A 743 19.40 -14.38 0.96
CA PHE A 743 19.26 -13.25 1.85
C PHE A 743 17.78 -13.02 2.24
N GLU A 744 16.82 -13.44 1.43
CA GLU A 744 15.38 -13.29 1.77
C GLU A 744 15.01 -14.07 3.05
N HIS A 745 15.66 -15.20 3.31
CA HIS A 745 15.55 -15.90 4.60
C HIS A 745 15.88 -14.96 5.76
N ARG A 746 16.95 -14.17 5.66
CA ARG A 746 17.41 -13.28 6.72
C ARG A 746 16.43 -12.14 6.99
N LEU A 747 15.77 -11.62 5.96
CA LEU A 747 14.71 -10.61 6.10
C LEU A 747 13.47 -11.16 6.82
N ALA A 748 13.17 -12.44 6.68
CA ALA A 748 12.03 -13.11 7.32
C ALA A 748 12.35 -13.76 8.69
N ALA A 749 13.62 -14.07 8.96
CA ALA A 749 14.05 -14.87 10.11
C ALA A 749 14.26 -14.06 11.41
N TRP A 750 13.46 -13.02 11.63
CA TRP A 750 13.42 -12.28 12.89
C TRP A 750 12.02 -11.71 13.12
N LYS A 751 11.62 -11.57 14.39
CA LYS A 751 10.42 -10.82 14.79
C LYS A 751 10.50 -10.34 16.23
N VAL A 752 9.76 -9.28 16.54
CA VAL A 752 9.42 -8.93 17.93
C VAL A 752 8.27 -9.83 18.37
N ALA A 753 8.46 -10.54 19.48
CA ALA A 753 7.51 -11.49 20.04
C ALA A 753 6.59 -10.85 21.09
N ASP A 754 7.12 -9.93 21.89
CA ASP A 754 6.41 -9.14 22.89
C ASP A 754 7.19 -7.85 23.20
N TYR A 755 6.53 -6.80 23.70
CA TYR A 755 7.20 -5.56 24.12
C TYR A 755 6.33 -4.68 25.04
N SER A 756 6.98 -3.76 25.76
CA SER A 756 6.35 -2.75 26.60
C SER A 756 7.05 -1.39 26.45
N GLU A 757 6.27 -0.35 26.19
CA GLU A 757 6.71 1.06 26.16
C GLU A 757 6.44 1.82 27.48
N ARG A 758 6.01 1.11 28.54
CA ARG A 758 5.71 1.72 29.85
C ARG A 758 6.94 2.43 30.41
N GLU A 759 6.73 3.47 31.23
CA GLU A 759 7.83 4.20 31.89
C GLU A 759 8.60 3.30 32.90
N VAL A 760 7.87 2.40 33.56
CA VAL A 760 8.39 1.42 34.51
C VAL A 760 8.49 0.07 33.81
N LEU A 761 9.69 -0.51 33.83
CA LEU A 761 10.04 -1.80 33.23
C LEU A 761 9.58 -1.93 31.76
N PRO A 762 9.98 -1.02 30.84
CA PRO A 762 9.91 -1.30 29.41
C PRO A 762 10.77 -2.51 29.05
N HIS A 763 10.33 -3.26 28.03
CA HIS A 763 11.03 -4.45 27.56
C HIS A 763 10.78 -4.72 26.07
N ILE A 764 11.64 -5.54 25.48
CA ILE A 764 11.43 -6.13 24.16
C ILE A 764 11.89 -7.60 24.16
N ALA A 765 11.00 -8.49 23.77
CA ALA A 765 11.31 -9.89 23.46
C ALA A 765 11.39 -10.07 21.95
N MET A 766 12.45 -10.71 21.47
CA MET A 766 12.68 -10.98 20.05
C MET A 766 13.01 -12.45 19.82
N GLN A 767 12.50 -13.00 18.71
CA GLN A 767 12.86 -14.31 18.19
C GLN A 767 13.70 -14.12 16.93
N LEU A 768 14.88 -14.73 16.90
CA LEU A 768 15.89 -14.62 15.85
C LEU A 768 16.24 -16.03 15.35
N GLU A 769 16.01 -16.27 14.07
CA GLU A 769 16.24 -17.55 13.38
C GLU A 769 17.31 -17.38 12.27
N VAL A 770 17.98 -16.23 12.24
CA VAL A 770 18.93 -15.81 11.19
C VAL A 770 20.16 -16.70 11.05
N LEU A 771 20.51 -17.49 12.07
CA LEU A 771 21.63 -18.44 12.07
C LEU A 771 21.12 -19.88 12.13
N GLN A 772 20.92 -20.52 10.99
CA GLN A 772 20.45 -21.90 10.94
C GLN A 772 21.50 -22.87 11.49
N PRO A 773 21.12 -23.92 12.25
CA PRO A 773 19.77 -24.31 12.67
C PRO A 773 19.49 -23.93 14.14
N VAL A 774 19.75 -22.68 14.53
CA VAL A 774 19.61 -22.21 15.93
C VAL A 774 18.58 -21.10 16.01
N VAL A 775 17.58 -21.31 16.87
CA VAL A 775 16.62 -20.29 17.28
C VAL A 775 17.14 -19.61 18.52
N GLN A 776 17.28 -18.28 18.49
CA GLN A 776 17.60 -17.46 19.65
C GLN A 776 16.36 -16.65 20.04
N ASN A 777 15.86 -16.83 21.25
CA ASN A 777 14.93 -15.92 21.89
C ASN A 777 15.73 -15.01 22.82
N ARG A 778 15.72 -13.69 22.57
CA ARG A 778 16.40 -12.68 23.39
C ARG A 778 15.36 -11.74 24.00
N HIS A 779 15.44 -11.51 25.30
CA HIS A 779 14.55 -10.61 26.03
C HIS A 779 15.37 -9.53 26.73
N VAL A 780 15.10 -8.27 26.41
CA VAL A 780 15.83 -7.11 26.92
C VAL A 780 14.90 -6.27 27.79
N CYS A 781 15.14 -6.26 29.09
CA CYS A 781 14.37 -5.50 30.08
C CYS A 781 15.20 -4.34 30.63
N PHE A 782 14.61 -3.15 30.72
CA PHE A 782 15.28 -1.95 31.20
C PHE A 782 14.59 -1.40 32.45
N SER A 783 15.33 -1.21 33.54
CA SER A 783 14.83 -0.57 34.77
C SER A 783 15.46 0.81 34.94
N SER A 784 14.66 1.84 34.68
CA SER A 784 14.97 3.25 34.95
C SER A 784 15.10 3.57 36.44
N VAL A 785 14.50 2.73 37.30
CA VAL A 785 14.50 2.86 38.77
C VAL A 785 15.75 2.20 39.36
N ASP A 786 16.00 0.94 39.04
CA ASP A 786 17.11 0.17 39.60
C ASP A 786 18.45 0.49 38.92
N LYS A 787 18.42 1.23 37.80
CA LYS A 787 19.57 1.46 36.90
C LYS A 787 20.20 0.15 36.44
N VAL A 788 19.33 -0.73 35.95
CA VAL A 788 19.69 -2.08 35.47
C VAL A 788 19.20 -2.28 34.04
N LEU A 789 20.02 -2.91 33.23
CA LEU A 789 19.60 -3.57 31.99
C LEU A 789 19.74 -5.09 32.19
N VAL A 790 18.74 -5.87 31.79
CA VAL A 790 18.77 -7.34 31.83
C VAL A 790 18.60 -7.87 30.41
N ILE A 791 19.45 -8.82 30.02
CA ILE A 791 19.35 -9.56 28.76
C ILE A 791 19.23 -11.04 29.09
N GLU A 792 18.09 -11.64 28.76
CA GLU A 792 17.83 -13.07 28.88
C GLU A 792 17.91 -13.68 27.48
N ASP A 793 18.85 -14.59 27.26
CA ASP A 793 19.04 -15.33 26.02
C ASP A 793 18.68 -16.80 26.21
N LEU A 794 17.80 -17.33 25.35
CA LEU A 794 17.52 -18.76 25.20
C LEU A 794 17.88 -19.18 23.77
N PHE A 795 18.87 -20.06 23.66
CA PHE A 795 19.28 -20.71 22.41
C PHE A 795 18.72 -22.12 22.34
N VAL A 796 18.14 -22.48 21.20
CA VAL A 796 17.64 -23.84 20.91
C VAL A 796 18.20 -24.29 19.57
N SER A 797 18.95 -25.40 19.56
CA SER A 797 19.43 -26.06 18.33
C SER A 797 18.36 -27.00 17.78
N GLU A 798 17.77 -26.71 16.63
CA GLU A 798 16.69 -27.51 16.05
C GLU A 798 17.12 -28.93 15.64
N ASP A 799 18.40 -29.11 15.32
CA ASP A 799 19.02 -30.42 15.03
C ASP A 799 19.47 -31.19 16.28
N ASN A 800 19.22 -30.65 17.47
CA ASN A 800 19.65 -31.14 18.78
C ASN A 800 21.17 -31.40 18.90
N GLN A 801 22.00 -30.81 18.04
CA GLN A 801 23.46 -30.96 18.12
C GLN A 801 24.06 -29.97 19.12
N PRO A 802 25.04 -30.39 19.94
CA PRO A 802 25.75 -29.51 20.84
C PRO A 802 26.60 -28.49 20.07
N ARG A 803 26.66 -27.26 20.59
CA ARG A 803 27.38 -26.11 20.03
C ARG A 803 28.09 -25.32 21.12
N ASN A 804 29.14 -24.62 20.71
CA ASN A 804 29.84 -23.65 21.53
C ASN A 804 29.26 -22.26 21.25
N PHE A 805 28.87 -21.58 22.32
CA PHE A 805 28.33 -20.22 22.31
C PHE A 805 29.36 -19.27 22.90
N THR A 806 29.49 -18.08 22.31
CA THR A 806 30.29 -16.99 22.86
C THR A 806 29.44 -15.73 22.88
N LEU A 807 28.96 -15.33 24.06
CA LEU A 807 28.35 -14.02 24.26
C LEU A 807 29.45 -12.96 24.26
N GLN A 808 29.20 -11.80 23.65
CA GLN A 808 30.20 -10.76 23.45
C GLN A 808 29.66 -9.39 23.86
N TRP A 809 30.43 -8.66 24.67
CA TRP A 809 30.08 -7.33 25.15
C TRP A 809 31.25 -6.38 24.87
N HIS A 810 31.06 -5.45 23.95
CA HIS A 810 32.06 -4.51 23.47
C HIS A 810 32.10 -3.27 24.37
N ILE A 811 33.27 -3.00 24.93
CA ILE A 811 33.51 -1.98 25.95
C ILE A 811 34.48 -0.93 25.40
N PRO A 812 34.23 0.38 25.59
CA PRO A 812 35.16 1.44 25.21
C PRO A 812 36.59 1.27 25.78
N LYS A 813 37.57 1.85 25.09
CA LYS A 813 38.99 1.77 25.47
C LYS A 813 39.36 2.52 26.76
N ASN A 814 38.52 3.46 27.19
CA ASN A 814 38.72 4.28 28.39
C ASN A 814 38.13 3.65 29.67
N LYS A 815 37.67 2.39 29.60
CA LYS A 815 37.20 1.63 30.76
C LYS A 815 38.24 0.58 31.18
N THR A 816 38.37 0.34 32.47
CA THR A 816 39.09 -0.83 33.01
C THR A 816 38.09 -1.98 33.16
N VAL A 817 38.50 -3.20 32.81
CA VAL A 817 37.65 -4.40 32.91
C VAL A 817 38.35 -5.41 33.81
N THR A 818 37.68 -5.84 34.88
CA THR A 818 38.16 -6.79 35.88
C THR A 818 37.20 -7.97 35.97
N VAL A 819 37.71 -9.20 35.88
CA VAL A 819 36.91 -10.43 35.92
C VAL A 819 37.16 -11.15 37.24
N ASN A 820 36.09 -11.40 38.01
CA ASN A 820 36.12 -12.01 39.34
C ASN A 820 35.09 -13.16 39.41
N GLY A 821 35.51 -14.37 39.03
CA GLY A 821 34.57 -15.50 38.87
C GLY A 821 33.55 -15.22 37.76
N ASN A 822 32.26 -15.37 38.05
CA ASN A 822 31.17 -15.13 37.10
C ASN A 822 30.74 -13.64 37.01
N GLN A 823 31.37 -12.76 37.79
CA GLN A 823 31.08 -11.32 37.79
C GLN A 823 32.19 -10.55 37.06
N VAL A 824 31.82 -9.53 36.28
CA VAL A 824 32.76 -8.62 35.63
C VAL A 824 32.48 -7.17 36.04
N THR A 825 33.48 -6.50 36.59
CA THR A 825 33.40 -5.06 36.91
C THR A 825 34.02 -4.26 35.77
N VAL A 826 33.28 -3.29 35.24
CA VAL A 826 33.75 -2.32 34.25
C VAL A 826 33.80 -0.95 34.93
N THR A 827 34.99 -0.40 35.14
CA THR A 827 35.22 0.87 35.86
C THR A 827 35.61 1.96 34.88
N SER A 828 35.01 3.15 34.97
CA SER A 828 35.40 4.32 34.17
C SER A 828 36.60 5.08 34.75
N THR A 829 37.28 5.84 33.88
CA THR A 829 38.19 6.93 34.28
C THR A 829 37.57 7.95 35.25
N SER A 830 36.24 8.07 35.28
CA SER A 830 35.50 8.94 36.22
C SER A 830 35.16 8.26 37.56
N GLY A 831 35.51 6.98 37.74
CA GLY A 831 35.21 6.19 38.96
C GLY A 831 33.79 5.59 39.01
N GLN A 832 32.99 5.81 37.97
CA GLN A 832 31.69 5.17 37.74
C GLN A 832 31.86 3.67 37.43
N GLU A 833 30.93 2.80 37.80
CA GLU A 833 31.05 1.35 37.57
C GLU A 833 29.80 0.69 36.96
N MET A 834 30.02 -0.23 36.01
CA MET A 834 29.00 -1.17 35.53
C MET A 834 29.41 -2.58 35.95
N ILE A 835 28.58 -3.22 36.77
CA ILE A 835 28.74 -4.62 37.17
C ILE A 835 27.96 -5.49 36.18
N ILE A 836 28.58 -6.55 35.68
CA ILE A 836 27.98 -7.56 34.82
C ILE A 836 27.92 -8.87 35.60
N ASP A 837 26.71 -9.30 35.93
CA ASP A 837 26.44 -10.62 36.52
C ASP A 837 25.91 -11.56 35.43
N VAL A 838 26.32 -12.83 35.47
CA VAL A 838 25.88 -13.87 34.53
C VAL A 838 25.24 -15.02 35.30
N ASP A 839 23.91 -15.10 35.23
CA ASP A 839 23.08 -16.14 35.82
C ASP A 839 22.76 -17.23 34.78
N GLY A 840 22.72 -18.49 35.22
CA GLY A 840 22.47 -19.66 34.36
C GLY A 840 23.44 -20.80 34.66
N PRO A 841 23.78 -21.66 33.68
CA PRO A 841 24.91 -22.57 33.78
C PRO A 841 26.23 -21.81 34.02
N GLU A 842 27.19 -22.44 34.70
CA GLU A 842 28.53 -21.83 34.89
C GLU A 842 29.24 -21.67 33.54
N PRO A 843 29.78 -20.48 33.20
CA PRO A 843 30.57 -20.29 31.99
C PRO A 843 31.87 -21.10 32.01
N ASN A 844 32.23 -21.72 30.88
CA ASN A 844 33.53 -22.37 30.71
C ASN A 844 34.70 -21.39 30.88
N ASN A 845 34.51 -20.12 30.48
CA ASN A 845 35.51 -19.06 30.60
C ASN A 845 34.85 -17.67 30.45
N ILE A 846 35.38 -16.68 31.18
CA ILE A 846 35.14 -15.25 30.96
C ILE A 846 36.48 -14.57 30.70
N SER A 847 36.64 -13.98 29.51
CA SER A 847 37.91 -13.41 29.07
C SER A 847 37.74 -12.04 28.40
N VAL A 848 38.82 -11.24 28.38
CA VAL A 848 38.85 -9.92 27.75
C VAL A 848 39.86 -9.89 26.62
N ALA A 849 39.41 -9.58 25.40
CA ALA A 849 40.27 -9.29 24.26
C ALA A 849 40.26 -7.79 23.94
N LYS A 850 41.34 -7.27 23.32
CA LYS A 850 41.51 -5.83 23.10
C LYS A 850 42.10 -5.54 21.72
N GLY A 851 41.52 -4.54 21.04
CA GLY A 851 42.08 -3.87 19.88
C GLY A 851 42.22 -4.71 18.61
N VAL A 852 43.22 -4.34 17.81
CA VAL A 852 43.68 -5.04 16.61
C VAL A 852 45.11 -5.53 16.89
N LYS A 853 45.44 -6.77 16.54
CA LYS A 853 46.81 -7.30 16.60
C LYS A 853 47.12 -7.97 15.28
N GLU A 854 48.16 -7.49 14.60
CA GLU A 854 48.49 -7.92 13.23
C GLU A 854 47.23 -7.81 12.35
N ASP A 855 46.94 -8.83 11.53
CA ASP A 855 45.75 -8.86 10.67
C ASP A 855 44.44 -9.25 11.41
N LYS A 856 44.49 -9.47 12.74
CA LYS A 856 43.35 -9.96 13.52
C LYS A 856 42.71 -8.85 14.36
N VAL A 857 41.46 -8.54 14.01
CA VAL A 857 40.59 -7.62 14.74
C VAL A 857 39.93 -8.36 15.90
N PHE A 858 40.03 -7.82 17.13
CA PHE A 858 39.34 -8.35 18.30
C PHE A 858 38.23 -7.43 18.78
N SER A 859 38.48 -6.11 18.83
CA SER A 859 37.50 -5.08 19.18
C SER A 859 37.96 -3.71 18.69
N CYS A 860 37.13 -3.04 17.89
CA CYS A 860 37.32 -1.64 17.47
C CYS A 860 35.97 -0.96 17.17
N ILE A 861 35.98 0.37 17.19
CA ILE A 861 34.83 1.23 16.86
C ILE A 861 35.23 2.34 15.89
N SER A 862 34.32 2.70 14.98
CA SER A 862 34.43 3.84 14.08
C SER A 862 33.36 4.88 14.38
N TYR A 863 33.76 6.00 14.98
CA TYR A 863 32.90 7.17 15.14
C TYR A 863 32.72 7.97 13.84
N LYS A 864 33.68 7.86 12.90
CA LYS A 864 33.75 8.65 11.67
C LYS A 864 34.34 7.85 10.51
N ALA A 865 33.90 8.16 9.30
CA ALA A 865 34.36 7.51 8.08
C ALA A 865 35.89 7.54 7.95
N ASN A 866 36.44 6.41 7.50
CA ASN A 866 37.88 6.12 7.32
C ASN A 866 38.74 6.24 8.59
N HIS A 867 38.13 6.32 9.78
CA HIS A 867 38.82 6.33 11.08
C HIS A 867 38.24 5.27 12.01
N TYR A 868 39.08 4.56 12.74
CA TYR A 868 38.67 3.65 13.81
C TYR A 868 39.60 3.80 15.02
N GLU A 869 39.10 3.41 16.19
CA GLU A 869 39.92 3.24 17.38
C GLU A 869 39.85 1.80 17.92
N PRO A 870 40.95 1.27 18.50
CA PRO A 870 40.90 0.04 19.29
C PRO A 870 39.94 0.19 20.48
N SER A 871 39.16 -0.85 20.76
CA SER A 871 38.30 -0.98 21.94
C SER A 871 38.52 -2.34 22.60
N GLN A 872 37.62 -2.78 23.47
CA GLN A 872 37.74 -4.01 24.26
C GLN A 872 36.49 -4.89 24.06
N VAL A 873 36.59 -6.19 24.27
CA VAL A 873 35.44 -7.11 24.23
C VAL A 873 35.56 -8.14 25.34
N ILE A 874 34.52 -8.25 26.15
CA ILE A 874 34.31 -9.33 27.12
C ILE A 874 33.69 -10.50 26.37
N LYS A 875 34.19 -11.71 26.61
CA LYS A 875 33.72 -12.95 25.99
C LYS A 875 33.37 -13.96 27.07
N VAL A 876 32.11 -14.34 27.14
CA VAL A 876 31.58 -15.40 28.01
C VAL A 876 31.33 -16.62 27.13
N THR A 877 32.06 -17.71 27.38
CA THR A 877 32.00 -18.92 26.54
C THR A 877 31.31 -20.07 27.24
N TYR A 878 30.45 -20.77 26.50
CA TYR A 878 29.80 -22.02 26.87
C TYR A 878 30.12 -23.08 25.82
N GLU A 879 30.45 -24.30 26.23
CA GLU A 879 30.84 -25.39 25.32
C GLU A 879 29.86 -26.57 25.42
N ASP A 880 29.61 -27.23 24.30
CA ASP A 880 28.80 -28.45 24.17
C ASP A 880 27.31 -28.37 24.61
N TYR A 881 26.63 -27.24 24.38
CA TYR A 881 25.18 -27.10 24.67
C TYR A 881 24.31 -27.26 23.40
N ALA A 882 23.23 -28.05 23.47
CA ALA A 882 22.19 -28.08 22.43
C ALA A 882 21.11 -27.00 22.68
N GLU A 883 20.77 -26.79 23.95
CA GLU A 883 19.93 -25.72 24.47
C GLU A 883 20.72 -24.97 25.54
N LEU A 884 20.66 -23.63 25.55
CA LEU A 884 21.37 -22.79 26.51
C LEU A 884 20.51 -21.59 26.91
N ALA A 885 20.17 -21.50 28.20
CA ALA A 885 19.48 -20.37 28.80
C ALA A 885 20.45 -19.59 29.71
N VAL A 886 20.66 -18.30 29.42
CA VAL A 886 21.59 -17.41 30.14
C VAL A 886 20.94 -16.06 30.38
N LYS A 887 21.13 -15.50 31.57
CA LYS A 887 20.67 -14.16 31.93
C LYS A 887 21.87 -13.30 32.30
N THR A 888 22.11 -12.25 31.52
CA THR A 888 23.16 -11.26 31.77
C THR A 888 22.53 -9.99 32.35
N ARG A 889 22.97 -9.58 33.55
CA ARG A 889 22.50 -8.38 34.23
C ARG A 889 23.60 -7.32 34.24
N PHE A 890 23.29 -6.12 33.76
CA PHE A 890 24.17 -4.96 33.78
C PHE A 890 23.63 -3.96 34.80
N SER A 891 24.33 -3.80 35.93
CA SER A 891 23.95 -2.91 37.04
C SER A 891 24.87 -1.69 37.05
N PHE A 892 24.32 -0.48 36.98
CA PHE A 892 25.08 0.76 36.85
C PHE A 892 25.23 1.46 38.20
N GLU A 893 26.23 1.05 38.98
CA GLU A 893 26.52 1.59 40.31
C GLU A 893 27.37 2.88 40.23
N HIS A 894 26.97 3.92 40.94
CA HIS A 894 27.63 5.24 40.97
C HIS A 894 27.76 5.97 39.60
N VAL A 895 27.24 5.39 38.51
CA VAL A 895 27.28 5.94 37.14
C VAL A 895 26.44 7.20 36.98
N LEU A 896 25.35 7.29 37.72
CA LEU A 896 24.35 8.33 37.57
C LEU A 896 24.29 9.14 38.86
N PRO A 897 24.27 10.48 38.79
CA PRO A 897 23.88 11.28 39.94
C PRO A 897 22.52 10.79 40.44
N SER A 898 22.39 10.57 41.74
CA SER A 898 21.08 10.56 42.37
C SER A 898 20.49 11.96 42.16
N PHE A 899 19.58 12.10 41.18
CA PHE A 899 18.86 13.34 40.91
C PHE A 899 17.84 13.61 42.03
N GLY A 900 18.35 13.86 43.23
CA GLY A 900 17.64 14.59 44.25
C GLY A 900 17.40 16.01 43.74
N LEU A 901 16.14 16.45 43.83
CA LEU A 901 15.73 17.83 43.61
C LEU A 901 16.20 18.71 44.79
N ASP A 902 17.52 18.83 45.00
CA ASP A 902 18.11 19.65 46.05
C ASP A 902 19.24 20.52 45.48
N GLY A 903 18.83 21.69 44.97
CA GLY A 903 19.70 22.63 44.26
C GLY A 903 19.24 24.10 44.33
N LYS A 904 18.41 24.44 45.33
CA LYS A 904 17.80 25.76 45.57
C LYS A 904 16.72 26.20 44.57
N ASP A 905 15.49 25.77 44.82
CA ASP A 905 14.53 26.74 45.37
C ASP A 905 13.61 26.06 46.40
N ASN A 906 13.02 26.83 47.31
CA ASN A 906 12.50 26.31 48.58
C ASN A 906 11.23 25.43 48.43
N SER A 907 11.32 24.11 48.64
CA SER A 907 10.27 23.35 49.35
C SER A 907 10.60 21.91 49.74
N VAL A 908 10.53 21.66 51.05
CA VAL A 908 10.05 20.42 51.71
C VAL A 908 10.69 19.07 51.32
N ALA A 909 11.53 18.57 52.23
CA ALA A 909 12.02 17.20 52.25
C ALA A 909 10.90 16.14 52.23
N SER A 910 11.12 15.07 51.47
CA SER A 910 10.23 13.91 51.38
C SER A 910 10.20 13.10 52.69
N SER A 911 9.22 13.42 53.54
CA SER A 911 8.57 12.43 54.42
C SER A 911 7.26 11.97 53.76
N ALA A 912 6.66 10.88 54.24
CA ALA A 912 5.53 10.21 53.57
C ALA A 912 4.21 11.02 53.56
N GLN A 913 4.13 12.07 52.73
CA GLN A 913 2.97 12.87 52.33
C GLN A 913 3.19 13.36 50.88
N GLY A 914 2.19 13.63 50.03
CA GLY A 914 0.74 13.44 50.13
C GLY A 914 0.18 12.70 48.89
N LEU A 915 -1.09 12.88 48.57
CA LEU A 915 -1.63 12.85 47.20
C LEU A 915 -2.55 14.09 47.14
N THR A 916 -2.60 14.78 46.00
CA THR A 916 -3.33 16.06 45.87
C THR A 916 -4.41 15.98 44.79
N SER A 917 -5.42 16.86 44.91
CA SER A 917 -6.68 16.83 44.14
C SER A 917 -6.48 16.84 42.61
N ASN A 918 -5.50 17.58 42.10
CA ASN A 918 -5.25 17.69 40.65
C ASN A 918 -4.89 16.35 39.98
N ASN A 919 -4.31 15.39 40.72
CA ASN A 919 -3.98 14.08 40.15
C ASN A 919 -5.23 13.21 39.89
N ILE A 920 -6.32 13.42 40.63
CA ILE A 920 -7.58 12.69 40.43
C ILE A 920 -8.25 13.12 39.12
N ILE A 921 -8.28 14.43 38.85
CA ILE A 921 -8.92 14.99 37.65
C ILE A 921 -8.22 14.51 36.39
N ASN A 922 -6.88 14.47 36.39
CA ASN A 922 -6.10 13.93 35.27
C ASN A 922 -6.38 12.43 35.07
N TYR A 923 -6.39 11.64 36.15
CA TYR A 923 -6.66 10.20 36.08
C TYR A 923 -8.09 9.90 35.57
N LEU A 924 -9.10 10.65 36.04
CA LEU A 924 -10.48 10.55 35.56
C LEU A 924 -10.60 10.93 34.07
N TYR A 925 -9.93 12.01 33.65
CA TYR A 925 -9.87 12.42 32.24
C TYR A 925 -9.24 11.34 31.36
N ASP A 926 -8.12 10.75 31.76
CA ASP A 926 -7.44 9.69 31.01
C ASP A 926 -8.29 8.40 30.94
N GLN A 927 -9.02 8.06 32.01
CA GLN A 927 -9.97 6.95 32.02
C GLN A 927 -11.07 7.15 30.96
N LEU A 928 -11.72 8.31 30.97
CA LEU A 928 -12.83 8.64 30.06
C LEU A 928 -12.38 8.78 28.60
N ARG A 929 -11.13 9.22 28.37
CA ARG A 929 -10.50 9.21 27.03
C ARG A 929 -10.30 7.80 26.48
N ARG A 930 -10.09 6.81 27.36
CA ARG A 930 -9.90 5.40 27.00
C ARG A 930 -11.22 4.66 26.80
N GLU A 931 -12.16 4.81 27.73
CA GLU A 931 -13.43 4.06 27.74
C GLU A 931 -14.48 4.66 26.79
N LYS A 932 -14.40 5.97 26.50
CA LYS A 932 -15.28 6.69 25.58
C LYS A 932 -16.79 6.52 25.84
N PRO A 933 -17.27 6.73 27.09
CA PRO A 933 -18.69 6.64 27.41
C PRO A 933 -19.53 7.63 26.59
N LEU A 934 -20.75 7.23 26.24
CA LEU A 934 -21.68 8.04 25.46
C LEU A 934 -22.54 8.95 26.34
N VAL A 935 -22.95 8.47 27.51
CA VAL A 935 -23.73 9.27 28.48
C VAL A 935 -23.02 9.25 29.83
N VAL A 936 -22.53 10.42 30.25
CA VAL A 936 -21.90 10.62 31.56
C VAL A 936 -22.79 11.51 32.42
N VAL A 937 -23.09 11.10 33.65
CA VAL A 937 -23.84 11.93 34.62
C VAL A 937 -22.90 12.36 35.74
N THR A 938 -22.95 13.63 36.14
CA THR A 938 -22.31 14.10 37.39
C THR A 938 -23.35 14.59 38.37
N CYS A 939 -23.23 14.14 39.62
CA CYS A 939 -23.98 14.68 40.74
C CYS A 939 -23.13 15.78 41.38
N GLY A 940 -23.48 17.04 41.09
CA GLY A 940 -22.75 18.24 41.51
C GLY A 940 -21.70 18.71 40.50
N ALA A 941 -21.44 20.01 40.50
CA ALA A 941 -20.40 20.65 39.71
C ALA A 941 -19.10 20.87 40.52
N GLU A 942 -17.96 20.37 40.03
CA GLU A 942 -16.62 20.66 40.55
C GLU A 942 -15.59 20.70 39.41
N ASP A 943 -14.31 20.99 39.69
CA ASP A 943 -13.28 21.10 38.65
C ASP A 943 -13.11 19.79 37.82
N ALA A 944 -13.40 18.64 38.43
CA ALA A 944 -13.42 17.34 37.75
C ALA A 944 -14.39 17.34 36.55
N THR A 945 -15.55 18.01 36.67
CA THR A 945 -16.57 18.15 35.64
C THR A 945 -16.03 18.79 34.35
N ILE A 946 -15.09 19.73 34.48
CA ILE A 946 -14.41 20.36 33.33
C ILE A 946 -13.49 19.35 32.62
N GLY A 947 -12.80 18.51 33.41
CA GLY A 947 -12.01 17.39 32.90
C GLY A 947 -12.86 16.39 32.12
N ILE A 948 -14.00 15.97 32.68
CA ILE A 948 -14.96 15.06 32.02
C ILE A 948 -15.42 15.65 30.67
N ALA A 949 -15.91 16.89 30.65
CA ALA A 949 -16.39 17.54 29.42
C ALA A 949 -15.28 17.66 28.35
N LYS A 950 -14.05 17.95 28.77
CA LYS A 950 -12.88 17.99 27.88
C LYS A 950 -12.54 16.61 27.31
N ALA A 951 -12.64 15.54 28.11
CA ALA A 951 -12.42 14.17 27.66
C ALA A 951 -13.41 13.78 26.55
N LEU A 952 -14.71 14.06 26.74
CA LEU A 952 -15.77 13.77 25.76
C LEU A 952 -15.55 14.55 24.46
N ARG A 953 -15.27 15.87 24.53
CA ARG A 953 -14.94 16.66 23.33
C ARG A 953 -13.81 16.04 22.52
N GLU A 954 -12.75 15.62 23.18
CA GLU A 954 -11.57 15.06 22.52
C GLU A 954 -11.77 13.61 22.06
N ASN A 955 -12.77 12.90 22.59
CA ASN A 955 -13.27 11.65 22.03
C ASN A 955 -14.07 11.86 20.74
N GLY A 956 -14.65 13.05 20.56
CA GLY A 956 -15.54 13.37 19.44
C GLY A 956 -16.94 12.78 19.57
N ILE A 957 -17.25 12.14 20.71
CA ILE A 957 -18.52 11.47 21.02
C ILE A 957 -18.85 11.60 22.52
N GLY A 958 -20.15 11.54 22.81
CA GLY A 958 -20.70 11.52 24.17
C GLY A 958 -21.21 12.87 24.69
N CYS A 959 -21.99 12.82 25.77
CA CYS A 959 -22.58 13.98 26.46
C CYS A 959 -22.39 13.87 27.98
N LEU A 960 -22.14 15.01 28.65
CA LEU A 960 -22.09 15.14 30.10
C LEU A 960 -23.33 15.85 30.64
N VAL A 961 -24.16 15.15 31.41
CA VAL A 961 -25.30 15.75 32.11
C VAL A 961 -24.88 16.12 33.53
N ILE A 962 -25.04 17.40 33.88
CA ILE A 962 -24.75 17.93 35.22
C ILE A 962 -26.06 18.11 35.99
N LEU A 963 -26.22 17.38 37.08
CA LEU A 963 -27.28 17.58 38.07
C LEU A 963 -26.76 18.47 39.20
N GLU A 964 -27.37 19.65 39.41
CA GLU A 964 -26.91 20.64 40.41
C GLU A 964 -28.11 21.32 41.09
N ASN A 965 -28.04 21.51 42.42
CA ASN A 965 -29.08 22.16 43.20
C ASN A 965 -28.74 23.62 43.58
N SER A 966 -27.49 24.06 43.37
CA SER A 966 -27.01 25.39 43.72
C SER A 966 -26.49 26.15 42.49
N GLU A 967 -27.27 27.12 42.01
CA GLU A 967 -26.85 27.97 40.89
C GLU A 967 -25.63 28.86 41.22
N GLU A 968 -25.38 29.17 42.50
CA GLU A 968 -24.19 29.89 42.97
C GLU A 968 -22.90 29.06 42.79
N ARG A 969 -22.92 27.76 43.16
CA ARG A 969 -21.74 26.88 42.97
C ARG A 969 -21.43 26.65 41.50
N ALA A 970 -22.48 26.57 40.69
CA ALA A 970 -22.41 26.34 39.26
C ALA A 970 -21.70 27.44 38.47
N GLU A 971 -21.76 28.69 38.92
CA GLU A 971 -21.36 29.85 38.11
C GLU A 971 -19.88 29.76 37.67
N ASN A 972 -19.00 29.31 38.56
CA ASN A 972 -17.58 29.10 38.27
C ASN A 972 -17.35 28.00 37.21
N VAL A 973 -18.05 26.86 37.31
CA VAL A 973 -17.92 25.76 36.35
C VAL A 973 -18.54 26.13 35.01
N LYS A 974 -19.73 26.77 34.98
CA LYS A 974 -20.36 27.32 33.78
C LYS A 974 -19.42 28.29 33.05
N LYS A 975 -18.75 29.18 33.79
CA LYS A 975 -17.76 30.13 33.24
C LYS A 975 -16.58 29.40 32.61
N SER A 976 -15.94 28.47 33.33
CA SER A 976 -14.79 27.71 32.82
C SER A 976 -15.13 26.84 31.61
N LEU A 977 -16.32 26.23 31.58
CA LEU A 977 -16.82 25.48 30.42
C LEU A 977 -16.99 26.38 29.18
N LYS A 978 -17.42 27.64 29.37
CA LYS A 978 -17.51 28.63 28.29
C LYS A 978 -16.13 29.08 27.81
N GLU A 979 -15.22 29.40 28.72
CA GLU A 979 -13.84 29.80 28.39
C GLU A 979 -13.06 28.71 27.65
N ASN A 980 -13.38 27.44 27.89
CA ASN A 980 -12.75 26.29 27.22
C ASN A 980 -13.53 25.76 25.99
N TYR A 981 -14.62 26.41 25.59
CA TYR A 981 -15.49 25.99 24.47
C TYR A 981 -16.05 24.56 24.62
N LEU A 982 -16.48 24.20 25.84
CA LEU A 982 -16.99 22.87 26.19
C LEU A 982 -18.54 22.81 26.27
N GLN A 983 -19.23 23.93 26.11
CA GLN A 983 -20.69 24.04 26.35
C GLN A 983 -21.54 23.12 25.45
N SER A 984 -21.07 22.75 24.26
CA SER A 984 -21.79 21.84 23.35
C SER A 984 -21.74 20.36 23.77
N TRP A 985 -20.96 20.03 24.80
CA TRP A 985 -20.75 18.67 25.31
C TRP A 985 -21.41 18.45 26.67
N VAL A 986 -22.09 19.48 27.18
CA VAL A 986 -22.60 19.54 28.54
C VAL A 986 -24.06 19.97 28.55
N GLU A 987 -24.90 19.13 29.13
CA GLU A 987 -26.28 19.46 29.44
C GLU A 987 -26.40 19.85 30.92
N TRP A 988 -27.23 20.84 31.21
CA TRP A 988 -27.32 21.45 32.54
C TRP A 988 -28.73 21.31 33.11
N ARG A 989 -28.87 20.58 34.22
CA ARG A 989 -30.15 20.25 34.85
C ARG A 989 -30.17 20.73 36.30
N THR A 990 -31.05 21.69 36.57
CA THR A 990 -31.14 22.38 37.86
C THR A 990 -32.52 22.17 38.46
N GLY A 991 -32.58 21.90 39.76
CA GLY A 991 -33.83 21.88 40.50
C GLY A 991 -33.62 21.76 42.00
N ASP A 992 -34.58 22.28 42.76
CA ASP A 992 -34.61 22.16 44.21
C ASP A 992 -34.82 20.68 44.60
N LEU A 993 -34.11 20.21 45.63
CA LEU A 993 -34.22 18.83 46.09
C LEU A 993 -35.59 18.59 46.76
N THR A 994 -36.33 17.60 46.25
CA THR A 994 -37.63 17.17 46.78
C THR A 994 -37.50 15.93 47.68
N PRO A 995 -38.42 15.70 48.63
CA PRO A 995 -38.40 14.49 49.46
C PRO A 995 -38.34 13.21 48.61
N TRP A 996 -37.47 12.28 49.00
CA TRP A 996 -37.25 11.01 48.29
C TRP A 996 -38.35 9.99 48.62
N GLU A 997 -39.09 9.55 47.60
CA GLU A 997 -40.18 8.57 47.72
C GLU A 997 -39.75 7.12 47.39
N GLY A 998 -38.49 6.90 46.99
CA GLY A 998 -37.98 5.59 46.60
C GLY A 998 -37.44 4.72 47.75
N ASP A 999 -36.90 3.55 47.39
CA ASP A 999 -36.39 2.55 48.33
C ASP A 999 -35.23 3.11 49.17
N ASN A 1000 -35.44 3.32 50.47
CA ASN A 1000 -34.42 3.86 51.38
C ASN A 1000 -33.43 2.75 51.81
N VAL A 1001 -32.15 2.92 51.45
CA VAL A 1001 -31.10 1.89 51.62
C VAL A 1001 -30.56 1.80 53.06
N ILE A 1002 -30.75 2.85 53.87
CA ILE A 1002 -30.07 2.99 55.16
C ILE A 1002 -30.86 2.29 56.28
N ALA A 1003 -30.18 1.39 57.01
CA ALA A 1003 -30.77 0.72 58.17
C ALA A 1003 -31.18 1.72 59.27
N SER A 1004 -32.31 1.43 59.92
CA SER A 1004 -33.11 2.34 60.76
C SER A 1004 -32.36 3.10 61.88
N PRO A 1005 -32.89 4.27 62.32
CA PRO A 1005 -34.19 4.84 61.99
C PRO A 1005 -34.19 5.76 60.76
N PRO A 1006 -35.29 5.85 60.01
CA PRO A 1006 -35.40 6.71 58.84
C PRO A 1006 -35.34 8.19 59.24
N GLN A 1007 -34.34 8.92 58.74
CA GLN A 1007 -34.28 10.37 58.92
C GLN A 1007 -35.27 11.02 57.94
N GLN A 1008 -36.20 11.82 58.46
CA GLN A 1008 -37.40 12.31 57.75
C GLN A 1008 -37.13 13.31 56.59
N ASN A 1009 -35.88 13.58 56.25
CA ASN A 1009 -35.46 14.63 55.30
C ASN A 1009 -34.42 14.12 54.25
N THR A 1010 -34.49 12.87 53.81
CA THR A 1010 -33.75 12.46 52.60
C THR A 1010 -34.40 13.11 51.38
N CYS A 1011 -33.67 13.99 50.69
CA CYS A 1011 -34.15 14.66 49.48
C CYS A 1011 -33.23 14.36 48.29
N TRP A 1012 -33.81 14.30 47.10
CA TRP A 1012 -33.11 14.07 45.83
C TRP A 1012 -33.67 14.98 44.74
N PHE A 1013 -33.06 15.00 43.57
CA PHE A 1013 -33.61 15.69 42.41
C PHE A 1013 -35.00 15.14 42.03
N PRO A 1014 -35.92 16.02 41.59
CA PRO A 1014 -37.22 15.60 41.06
C PRO A 1014 -37.07 14.62 39.90
N VAL A 1015 -38.01 13.68 39.77
CA VAL A 1015 -37.96 12.60 38.76
C VAL A 1015 -37.92 13.18 37.35
N GLU A 1016 -38.56 14.32 37.14
CA GLU A 1016 -38.62 15.09 35.89
C GLU A 1016 -37.23 15.50 35.37
N LEU A 1017 -36.23 15.67 36.24
CA LEU A 1017 -34.84 15.93 35.83
C LEU A 1017 -34.11 14.66 35.33
N LEU A 1018 -34.74 13.49 35.43
CA LEU A 1018 -34.16 12.18 35.13
C LEU A 1018 -35.01 11.37 34.12
N GLU A 1019 -36.17 11.86 33.68
CA GLU A 1019 -37.13 11.07 32.87
C GLU A 1019 -36.58 10.57 31.53
N ASP A 1020 -35.75 11.35 30.86
CA ASP A 1020 -35.14 11.08 29.55
C ASP A 1020 -33.68 10.57 29.63
N LEU A 1021 -33.16 10.31 30.84
CA LEU A 1021 -31.84 9.70 31.01
C LEU A 1021 -31.93 8.18 30.81
N GLU A 1022 -31.39 7.69 29.70
CA GLU A 1022 -31.20 6.27 29.41
C GLU A 1022 -29.73 5.96 29.10
N ALA A 1023 -29.32 4.69 29.30
CA ALA A 1023 -27.99 4.17 28.96
C ALA A 1023 -26.81 4.98 29.53
N VAL A 1024 -26.88 5.39 30.79
CA VAL A 1024 -25.80 6.10 31.49
C VAL A 1024 -24.60 5.16 31.69
N ASP A 1025 -23.49 5.44 31.00
CA ASP A 1025 -22.27 4.61 31.00
C ASP A 1025 -21.31 4.95 32.15
N PHE A 1026 -21.37 6.18 32.67
CA PHE A 1026 -20.47 6.61 33.73
C PHE A 1026 -21.15 7.62 34.64
N VAL A 1027 -20.96 7.49 35.96
CA VAL A 1027 -21.44 8.45 36.94
C VAL A 1027 -20.30 8.94 37.82
N TRP A 1028 -20.18 10.27 37.93
CA TRP A 1028 -19.30 10.93 38.89
C TRP A 1028 -20.11 11.49 40.05
N ILE A 1029 -19.78 11.11 41.28
CA ILE A 1029 -20.36 11.73 42.48
C ILE A 1029 -19.33 12.72 43.04
N ALA A 1030 -19.61 14.01 42.90
CA ALA A 1030 -18.71 15.09 43.29
C ALA A 1030 -18.56 15.19 44.81
N SER A 1031 -17.37 15.61 45.25
CA SER A 1031 -17.07 15.82 46.68
C SER A 1031 -17.82 17.02 47.29
N SER A 1032 -18.34 17.90 46.42
CA SER A 1032 -19.10 19.11 46.74
C SER A 1032 -20.61 18.90 46.86
N PHE A 1033 -21.13 17.71 46.54
CA PHE A 1033 -22.56 17.50 46.24
C PHE A 1033 -23.54 17.87 47.36
N GLU A 1034 -23.16 17.73 48.65
CA GLU A 1034 -23.40 18.73 49.69
C GLU A 1034 -22.91 18.26 51.07
N LYS A 1035 -22.00 19.04 51.69
CA LYS A 1035 -21.68 18.90 53.12
C LYS A 1035 -22.66 19.73 53.95
N GLY A 1036 -23.87 19.20 54.17
CA GLY A 1036 -24.91 19.93 54.91
C GLY A 1036 -26.17 19.14 55.30
N SER A 1037 -26.53 18.10 54.56
CA SER A 1037 -27.51 17.09 54.99
C SER A 1037 -26.95 15.71 54.64
N ASP A 1038 -26.82 14.84 55.64
CA ASP A 1038 -25.80 13.78 55.65
C ASP A 1038 -25.99 12.66 54.61
N LEU A 1039 -27.07 12.65 53.81
CA LEU A 1039 -27.54 11.45 53.11
C LEU A 1039 -27.91 11.61 51.62
N SER A 1040 -27.78 12.80 51.00
CA SER A 1040 -28.25 12.98 49.61
C SER A 1040 -27.40 12.25 48.56
N CYS A 1041 -26.06 12.28 48.64
CA CYS A 1041 -25.20 11.52 47.71
C CYS A 1041 -25.43 10.00 47.79
N TYR A 1042 -25.94 9.51 48.92
CA TYR A 1042 -26.32 8.12 49.19
C TYR A 1042 -27.61 7.69 48.44
N LEU A 1043 -28.21 8.56 47.63
CA LEU A 1043 -29.34 8.25 46.75
C LEU A 1043 -28.96 8.16 45.27
N ALA A 1044 -27.72 8.52 44.89
CA ALA A 1044 -27.31 8.59 43.49
C ALA A 1044 -27.41 7.24 42.73
N LEU A 1045 -26.91 6.15 43.31
CA LEU A 1045 -27.05 4.82 42.70
C LEU A 1045 -28.52 4.38 42.59
N PRO A 1046 -29.35 4.33 43.67
CA PRO A 1046 -30.73 3.86 43.54
C PRO A 1046 -31.61 4.76 42.65
N ALA A 1047 -31.34 6.07 42.54
CA ALA A 1047 -32.08 6.95 41.64
C ALA A 1047 -31.71 6.76 40.15
N LEU A 1048 -30.44 6.41 39.87
CA LEU A 1048 -29.95 6.20 38.50
C LEU A 1048 -29.96 4.72 38.09
N LEU A 1049 -30.19 3.76 38.99
CA LEU A 1049 -29.96 2.32 38.77
C LEU A 1049 -30.65 1.75 37.52
N GLU A 1050 -31.91 2.14 37.27
CA GLU A 1050 -32.71 1.69 36.13
C GLU A 1050 -32.27 2.35 34.80
N ARG A 1051 -31.44 3.39 34.88
CA ARG A 1051 -30.94 4.21 33.76
C ARG A 1051 -29.49 3.89 33.40
N LEU A 1052 -28.76 3.21 34.28
CA LEU A 1052 -27.38 2.78 34.06
C LEU A 1052 -27.28 1.73 32.94
N SER A 1053 -26.29 1.88 32.06
CA SER A 1053 -25.97 0.86 31.06
C SER A 1053 -25.42 -0.42 31.71
N THR A 1054 -25.33 -1.51 30.93
CA THR A 1054 -24.85 -2.81 31.41
C THR A 1054 -23.36 -2.84 31.73
N GLN A 1055 -22.59 -1.83 31.31
CA GLN A 1055 -21.16 -1.68 31.62
C GLN A 1055 -20.88 -0.45 32.50
N ALA A 1056 -21.92 0.14 33.10
CA ALA A 1056 -21.79 1.40 33.80
C ALA A 1056 -20.84 1.35 35.01
N GLN A 1057 -20.02 2.38 35.15
CA GLN A 1057 -19.18 2.61 36.34
C GLN A 1057 -19.70 3.79 37.16
N LEU A 1058 -19.74 3.64 38.49
CA LEU A 1058 -20.01 4.71 39.45
C LEU A 1058 -18.71 5.06 40.20
N TRP A 1059 -18.26 6.31 40.10
CA TRP A 1059 -17.04 6.79 40.79
C TRP A 1059 -17.43 7.76 41.90
N VAL A 1060 -16.99 7.46 43.12
CA VAL A 1060 -17.34 8.20 44.34
C VAL A 1060 -16.11 8.93 44.86
N ASN A 1061 -16.14 10.26 44.84
CA ASN A 1061 -15.03 11.11 45.24
C ASN A 1061 -15.18 11.59 46.70
N GLY A 1062 -14.07 11.67 47.44
CA GLY A 1062 -14.02 12.28 48.77
C GLY A 1062 -14.45 11.39 49.95
N MET A 1063 -14.54 10.06 49.78
CA MET A 1063 -14.80 9.11 50.87
C MET A 1063 -13.71 9.19 51.95
N SER A 1064 -14.02 9.84 53.07
CA SER A 1064 -13.11 10.16 54.16
C SER A 1064 -13.42 9.40 55.45
N ALA A 1065 -14.60 8.78 55.56
CA ALA A 1065 -15.05 8.02 56.72
C ALA A 1065 -15.25 6.52 56.41
N PRO A 1066 -14.95 5.59 57.33
CA PRO A 1066 -15.23 4.16 57.15
C PRO A 1066 -16.72 3.82 56.90
N THR A 1067 -17.63 4.72 57.28
CA THR A 1067 -19.07 4.60 57.01
C THR A 1067 -19.42 4.74 55.53
N GLU A 1068 -18.64 5.53 54.77
CA GLU A 1068 -18.82 5.71 53.32
C GLU A 1068 -18.28 4.49 52.55
N GLU A 1069 -17.19 3.89 53.04
CA GLU A 1069 -16.66 2.61 52.53
C GLU A 1069 -17.69 1.48 52.68
N GLU A 1070 -18.23 1.33 53.88
CA GLU A 1070 -19.21 0.30 54.23
C GLU A 1070 -20.51 0.48 53.44
N PHE A 1071 -20.91 1.73 53.19
CA PHE A 1071 -22.04 2.04 52.34
C PHE A 1071 -21.83 1.63 50.88
N CYS A 1072 -20.69 1.95 50.27
CA CYS A 1072 -20.40 1.53 48.89
C CYS A 1072 -20.38 -0.01 48.75
N LYS A 1073 -19.89 -0.72 49.78
CA LYS A 1073 -19.97 -2.20 49.83
C LYS A 1073 -21.40 -2.73 49.94
N GLN A 1074 -22.28 -2.03 50.66
CA GLN A 1074 -23.71 -2.39 50.73
C GLN A 1074 -24.43 -2.14 49.40
N TRP A 1075 -24.10 -1.03 48.72
CA TRP A 1075 -24.54 -0.77 47.35
C TRP A 1075 -24.10 -1.88 46.38
N ALA A 1076 -22.81 -2.23 46.41
CA ALA A 1076 -22.23 -3.34 45.63
C ALA A 1076 -23.02 -4.64 45.82
N SER A 1077 -23.11 -5.10 47.07
CA SER A 1077 -23.79 -6.35 47.46
C SER A 1077 -25.28 -6.38 47.09
N ARG A 1078 -26.01 -5.25 47.25
CA ARG A 1078 -27.46 -5.19 47.02
C ARG A 1078 -27.86 -5.04 45.55
N HIS A 1079 -27.05 -4.35 44.74
CA HIS A 1079 -27.43 -3.97 43.37
C HIS A 1079 -26.61 -4.67 42.27
N GLY A 1080 -25.73 -5.61 42.62
CA GLY A 1080 -24.95 -6.38 41.64
C GLY A 1080 -23.78 -5.61 41.06
N PHE A 1081 -23.02 -4.94 41.92
CA PHE A 1081 -21.75 -4.28 41.57
C PHE A 1081 -20.63 -4.85 42.46
N GLU A 1082 -19.39 -4.70 42.03
CA GLU A 1082 -18.19 -4.87 42.86
C GLU A 1082 -17.67 -3.50 43.29
N PHE A 1083 -17.00 -3.41 44.45
CA PHE A 1083 -16.45 -2.16 44.99
C PHE A 1083 -14.93 -2.24 45.15
N GLU A 1084 -14.20 -1.28 44.58
CA GLU A 1084 -12.76 -1.15 44.73
C GLU A 1084 -12.28 0.26 45.09
N TYR A 1085 -11.06 0.36 45.62
CA TYR A 1085 -10.38 1.63 45.89
C TYR A 1085 -9.33 1.94 44.83
N VAL A 1086 -9.59 2.96 44.04
CA VAL A 1086 -8.56 3.60 43.19
C VAL A 1086 -7.54 4.35 44.05
N SER A 1087 -7.98 5.05 45.10
CA SER A 1087 -7.06 5.71 46.04
C SER A 1087 -7.67 5.90 47.43
N ARG A 1088 -7.28 5.02 48.37
CA ARG A 1088 -7.61 5.16 49.82
C ARG A 1088 -7.12 6.48 50.43
N LYS A 1089 -6.03 7.04 49.92
CA LYS A 1089 -5.42 8.28 50.43
C LYS A 1089 -6.21 9.53 50.07
N ASN A 1090 -7.01 9.45 49.00
CA ASN A 1090 -7.83 10.54 48.46
C ASN A 1090 -9.34 10.31 48.66
N GLY A 1091 -9.74 9.14 49.17
CA GLY A 1091 -11.15 8.78 49.25
C GLY A 1091 -11.82 8.49 47.90
N LEU A 1092 -11.07 8.03 46.91
CA LEU A 1092 -11.61 7.69 45.59
C LEU A 1092 -11.82 6.18 45.46
N GLY A 1093 -13.05 5.77 45.17
CA GLY A 1093 -13.41 4.38 44.90
C GLY A 1093 -14.48 4.26 43.82
N VAL A 1094 -14.63 3.04 43.33
CA VAL A 1094 -15.35 2.71 42.10
C VAL A 1094 -16.30 1.55 42.35
N LEU A 1095 -17.48 1.64 41.75
CA LEU A 1095 -18.47 0.59 41.65
C LEU A 1095 -18.62 0.20 40.18
N SER A 1096 -18.33 -1.06 39.86
CA SER A 1096 -18.44 -1.65 38.52
C SER A 1096 -19.45 -2.78 38.53
N ARG A 1097 -20.25 -2.94 37.46
CA ARG A 1097 -21.12 -4.13 37.34
C ARG A 1097 -20.26 -5.39 37.16
N SER A 1098 -20.63 -6.46 37.85
CA SER A 1098 -20.02 -7.81 37.78
C SER A 1098 -20.46 -8.59 36.54
#